data_AF-A0A348T2A0-F1
#
_entry.id   AF-A0A348T2A0-F1
#
_cell.length_a   1.000
_cell.length_b   1.000
_cell.length_c   1.000
_cell.angle_alpha   90.00
_cell.angle_beta   90.00
_cell.angle_gamma   90.00
#
_symmetry.space_group_name_H-M   'P 1'
#
loop_
_entity.id
_entity.type
_entity.pdbx_description
1 polymer ?
#
loop_
_entity_poly.entity_id
_entity_poly.type
_entity_poly.pdbx_seq_one_letter_code
_entity_poly.pdbx_strand_id
1 'polypeptide(L)'
;GQTGINGVAQLLAGEVTPSGSLVDSYLYDNMANPAMYNFYTQAYPNAADYNLLTDGPDVQGMYSVYQEGIYLDYRYYETRYEDAVMGTGNAGDYNWSTTVAFPFGYGDSYTTFEYSDFNVTESADAFNVTLKVTNTGSTYSGKETVQLYFQSPYTDYDKANGIEKASAELCGFAKTDILAPGASETVNITVDKSELRTYDANNAKTYIVDAGDYYFTAATDAHNAVNNILAAKGYTVENTDGRMTADGDVALTYKWTNAALDSTTYATSETGTAITNLFDEADPNKSSSEPGEVTWLSRSNWVATFPTQPVVLNATQTLADHLAFTRYDGSKADSVEMPTLGADNGLALVSMIGADYDDPQWDTLLDQLTFNEMVNTITLGFHNTAAIESIGKTRTKDENGPQGLTAALTGGASAMCYTSEDVMAATFNVDLINDVGRCIGEDCLAMGYSGLYGPGINMHRTAYSGRNFEYYASDPFVAGTICAAEVNGIQSKGVYVYLKHVALNDSESSRRGVNTWLNEQAAREIYLEVADKAITDGGAWSVMTGFNRWGAYWCGAYDNLLTGFLRGELGMRGMIITDYSGSSKYMDLADGLIAGSDIWDSPDPTIHTTLAPKYENDAYIVTEMRESMHKILYTVANSNAMNGWSSADRLKVITPWWKTALYALDTVLAVLTVLCIWRLVVAIKRKKTWTAEQAANTANAQNQQ
;
A
#
# COMPACT_ATOMS: atom_id res chain seq x y z
N GLY A 1 -0.03 21.91 -3.60
CA GLY A 1 0.20 22.02 -5.05
C GLY A 1 0.59 23.40 -5.51
N GLN A 2 0.99 23.50 -6.78
CA GLN A 2 1.58 24.68 -7.43
C GLN A 2 0.71 25.95 -7.37
N THR A 3 -0.62 25.79 -7.41
CA THR A 3 -1.60 26.89 -7.40
C THR A 3 -2.39 26.99 -6.10
N GLY A 4 -1.99 26.26 -5.04
CA GLY A 4 -2.77 26.14 -3.81
C GLY A 4 -3.11 27.48 -3.13
N ILE A 5 -2.23 28.48 -3.24
CA ILE A 5 -2.47 29.82 -2.69
C ILE A 5 -3.69 30.52 -3.29
N ASN A 6 -4.05 30.21 -4.54
CA ASN A 6 -5.24 30.78 -5.19
C ASN A 6 -6.51 30.23 -4.51
N GLY A 7 -6.56 28.91 -4.26
CA GLY A 7 -7.68 28.30 -3.54
C GLY A 7 -7.82 28.86 -2.12
N VAL A 8 -6.71 29.01 -1.39
CA VAL A 8 -6.70 29.65 -0.06
C VAL A 8 -7.23 31.09 -0.12
N ALA A 9 -6.79 31.88 -1.10
CA ALA A 9 -7.27 33.26 -1.26
C ALA A 9 -8.77 33.33 -1.58
N GLN A 10 -9.29 32.44 -2.43
CA GLN A 10 -10.71 32.34 -2.76
C GLN A 10 -11.57 32.00 -1.54
N LEU A 11 -11.10 31.06 -0.70
CA LEU A 11 -11.75 30.73 0.57
C LEU A 11 -11.77 31.93 1.51
N LEU A 12 -10.62 32.55 1.77
CA LEU A 12 -10.52 33.71 2.68
C LEU A 12 -11.31 34.94 2.20
N ALA A 13 -11.48 35.11 0.88
CA ALA A 13 -12.27 36.18 0.30
C ALA A 13 -13.78 35.90 0.30
N GLY A 14 -14.20 34.66 0.61
CA GLY A 14 -15.60 34.23 0.49
C GLY A 14 -16.09 34.09 -0.96
N GLU A 15 -15.17 34.02 -1.93
CA GLU A 15 -15.50 33.74 -3.33
C GLU A 15 -15.89 32.27 -3.50
N VAL A 16 -15.23 31.39 -2.76
CA VAL A 16 -15.60 29.98 -2.58
C VAL A 16 -15.86 29.76 -1.10
N THR A 17 -16.93 29.06 -0.77
CA THR A 17 -17.24 28.71 0.62
C THR A 17 -16.54 27.40 1.01
N PRO A 18 -15.86 27.34 2.17
CA PRO A 18 -15.28 26.09 2.68
C PRO A 18 -16.32 24.98 2.77
N SER A 19 -15.91 23.79 2.38
CA SER A 19 -16.73 22.58 2.45
C SER A 19 -15.91 21.33 2.74
N GLY A 20 -14.63 21.44 3.08
CA GLY A 20 -13.81 20.25 3.39
C GLY A 20 -14.22 19.61 4.73
N SER A 21 -14.01 18.30 4.84
CA SER A 21 -14.23 17.51 6.05
C SER A 21 -12.92 16.87 6.50
N LEU A 22 -12.66 16.83 7.80
CA LEU A 22 -11.43 16.24 8.34
C LEU A 22 -11.36 14.74 8.05
N VAL A 23 -10.18 14.27 7.64
CA VAL A 23 -9.89 12.86 7.36
C VAL A 23 -9.17 12.13 8.51
N ASP A 24 -8.91 12.87 9.59
CA ASP A 24 -8.29 12.40 10.84
C ASP A 24 -8.94 13.14 12.01
N SER A 25 -9.01 12.51 13.19
CA SER A 25 -9.41 13.21 14.41
C SER A 25 -8.25 14.03 14.97
N TYR A 26 -8.55 15.25 15.40
CA TYR A 26 -7.58 16.13 16.05
C TYR A 26 -7.74 16.05 17.56
N LEU A 27 -6.64 15.80 18.25
CA LEU A 27 -6.63 15.55 19.70
C LEU A 27 -6.07 16.74 20.46
N TYR A 28 -6.53 16.92 21.70
CA TYR A 28 -5.89 17.87 22.62
C TYR A 28 -4.48 17.41 23.04
N ASP A 29 -4.29 16.10 23.15
CA ASP A 29 -3.00 15.45 23.38
C ASP A 29 -2.88 14.23 22.46
N ASN A 30 -1.91 14.27 21.55
CA ASN A 30 -1.68 13.17 20.62
C ASN A 30 -1.27 11.86 21.32
N MET A 31 -0.79 11.92 22.56
CA MET A 31 -0.49 10.73 23.36
C MET A 31 -1.74 9.94 23.76
N ALA A 32 -2.94 10.49 23.57
CA ALA A 32 -4.19 9.76 23.78
C ALA A 32 -4.47 8.70 22.70
N ASN A 33 -3.76 8.73 21.58
CA ASN A 33 -3.83 7.67 20.55
C ASN A 33 -3.14 6.39 21.06
N PRO A 34 -3.84 5.24 21.15
CA PRO A 34 -3.26 3.99 21.65
C PRO A 34 -2.08 3.48 20.81
N ALA A 35 -2.04 3.79 19.51
CA ALA A 35 -0.93 3.43 18.63
C ALA A 35 0.40 4.11 19.02
N MET A 36 0.36 5.24 19.76
CA MET A 36 1.57 5.96 20.19
C MET A 36 2.49 5.12 21.08
N TYR A 37 1.95 4.14 21.83
CA TYR A 37 2.76 3.23 22.65
C TYR A 37 3.67 2.32 21.82
N ASN A 38 3.30 2.04 20.57
CA ASN A 38 4.03 1.15 19.66
C ASN A 38 4.35 1.81 18.31
N PHE A 39 4.34 3.15 18.25
CA PHE A 39 4.62 3.89 17.01
C PHE A 39 6.11 3.86 16.66
N TYR A 40 6.98 4.13 17.64
CA TYR A 40 8.42 4.03 17.44
C TYR A 40 8.87 2.56 17.46
N THR A 41 9.70 2.22 16.49
CA THR A 41 10.24 0.86 16.34
C THR A 41 11.06 0.47 17.56
N GLN A 42 10.85 -0.74 18.04
CA GLN A 42 11.58 -1.36 19.15
C GLN A 42 12.66 -2.30 18.62
N ALA A 43 13.77 -2.41 19.33
CA ALA A 43 14.73 -3.48 19.07
C ALA A 43 14.33 -4.74 19.84
N TYR A 44 14.53 -5.93 19.28
CA TYR A 44 14.44 -7.15 20.10
C TYR A 44 15.51 -7.10 21.21
N PRO A 45 15.16 -7.25 22.49
CA PRO A 45 16.13 -7.09 23.59
C PRO A 45 17.34 -8.02 23.49
N ASN A 46 17.14 -9.19 22.90
CA ASN A 46 18.13 -10.24 22.68
C ASN A 46 18.59 -10.35 21.20
N ALA A 47 18.41 -9.31 20.38
CA ALA A 47 18.79 -9.31 18.96
C ALA A 47 20.27 -9.72 18.72
N ALA A 48 21.16 -9.33 19.63
CA ALA A 48 22.59 -9.64 19.55
C ALA A 48 22.88 -11.15 19.60
N ASP A 49 22.10 -11.91 20.38
CA ASP A 49 22.30 -13.35 20.58
C ASP A 49 22.03 -14.15 19.29
N TYR A 50 21.28 -13.56 18.36
CA TYR A 50 20.88 -14.16 17.08
C TYR A 50 21.47 -13.45 15.86
N ASN A 51 22.47 -12.58 16.04
CA ASN A 51 23.10 -11.80 14.97
C ASN A 51 22.13 -10.90 14.17
N LEU A 52 21.10 -10.35 14.82
CA LEU A 52 20.10 -9.48 14.19
C LEU A 52 20.45 -7.98 14.29
N LEU A 53 21.57 -7.64 14.91
CA LEU A 53 22.12 -6.28 14.90
C LEU A 53 22.76 -6.01 13.55
N THR A 54 22.27 -4.99 12.85
CA THR A 54 22.79 -4.59 11.54
C THR A 54 23.49 -3.24 11.59
N ASP A 55 24.59 -3.12 10.85
CA ASP A 55 25.24 -1.84 10.56
C ASP A 55 24.67 -1.29 9.25
N GLY A 56 24.08 -0.10 9.29
CA GLY A 56 23.59 0.60 8.09
C GLY A 56 22.06 0.73 8.02
N PRO A 57 21.52 1.01 6.82
CA PRO A 57 20.11 1.37 6.66
C PRO A 57 19.15 0.17 6.66
N ASP A 58 19.62 -1.04 6.31
CA ASP A 58 18.79 -2.26 6.38
C ASP A 58 18.80 -2.82 7.80
N VAL A 59 17.61 -2.99 8.40
CA VAL A 59 17.42 -3.54 9.75
C VAL A 59 16.80 -4.93 9.70
N GLN A 60 17.17 -5.79 10.66
CA GLN A 60 16.53 -7.10 10.91
C GLN A 60 16.00 -7.20 12.34
N GLY A 61 16.73 -6.64 13.31
CA GLY A 61 16.41 -6.71 14.73
C GLY A 61 15.42 -5.66 15.25
N MET A 62 14.67 -4.99 14.37
CA MET A 62 13.71 -3.94 14.74
C MET A 62 12.28 -4.36 14.41
N TYR A 63 11.32 -4.00 15.25
CA TYR A 63 9.91 -4.31 15.06
C TYR A 63 8.96 -3.18 15.50
N SER A 64 7.72 -3.24 15.02
CA SER A 64 6.58 -2.45 15.49
C SER A 64 5.38 -3.38 15.67
N VAL A 65 4.49 -3.05 16.61
CA VAL A 65 3.29 -3.84 16.91
C VAL A 65 2.06 -2.95 16.78
N TYR A 66 1.10 -3.36 15.97
CA TYR A 66 -0.16 -2.63 15.77
C TYR A 66 -1.18 -3.11 16.80
N GLN A 67 -0.82 -2.89 18.08
CA GLN A 67 -1.54 -3.42 19.25
C GLN A 67 -2.98 -2.89 19.35
N GLU A 68 -3.24 -1.71 18.79
CA GLU A 68 -4.55 -1.09 18.72
C GLU A 68 -5.56 -1.86 17.85
N GLY A 69 -5.12 -2.77 16.99
CA GLY A 69 -6.02 -3.55 16.12
C GLY A 69 -6.84 -2.64 15.21
N ILE A 70 -8.17 -2.86 15.16
CA ILE A 70 -9.09 -2.05 14.36
C ILE A 70 -9.38 -0.67 14.95
N TYR A 71 -8.96 -0.41 16.19
CA TYR A 71 -9.24 0.83 16.92
C TYR A 71 -8.28 1.94 16.50
N LEU A 72 -8.34 2.28 15.21
CA LEU A 72 -7.60 3.37 14.59
C LEU A 72 -8.45 4.65 14.57
N ASP A 73 -7.88 5.74 15.07
CA ASP A 73 -8.49 7.07 15.07
C ASP A 73 -9.93 7.09 15.66
N TYR A 74 -10.94 7.58 14.92
CA TYR A 74 -12.31 7.68 15.43
C TYR A 74 -12.91 6.33 15.84
N ARG A 75 -12.48 5.22 15.22
CA ARG A 75 -12.89 3.87 15.65
C ARG A 75 -12.49 3.60 17.09
N TYR A 76 -11.42 4.20 17.61
CA TYR A 76 -11.07 4.14 19.03
C TYR A 76 -11.87 5.14 19.86
N TYR A 77 -11.78 6.44 19.54
CA TYR A 77 -12.32 7.50 20.40
C TYR A 77 -13.83 7.41 20.55
N GLU A 78 -14.53 7.17 19.45
CA GLU A 78 -15.99 7.11 19.45
C GLU A 78 -16.51 5.80 20.04
N THR A 79 -15.75 4.70 19.93
CA THR A 79 -16.13 3.42 20.55
C THR A 79 -15.95 3.44 22.06
N ARG A 80 -14.82 3.97 22.53
CA ARG A 80 -14.59 4.13 23.97
C ARG A 80 -15.55 5.16 24.58
N TYR A 81 -15.94 6.19 23.81
CA TYR A 81 -17.00 7.12 24.19
C TYR A 81 -18.35 6.41 24.35
N GLU A 82 -18.81 5.64 23.35
CA GLU A 82 -20.05 4.86 23.44
C GLU A 82 -20.07 3.98 24.70
N ASP A 83 -19.00 3.22 24.94
CA ASP A 83 -18.91 2.33 26.09
C ASP A 83 -18.91 3.10 27.42
N ALA A 84 -18.30 4.30 27.47
CA ALA A 84 -18.36 5.17 28.64
C ALA A 84 -19.78 5.69 28.90
N VAL A 85 -20.52 6.09 27.86
CA VAL A 85 -21.92 6.52 27.95
C VAL A 85 -22.83 5.37 28.42
N MET A 86 -22.65 4.18 27.84
CA MET A 86 -23.46 3.01 28.17
C MET A 86 -23.08 2.38 29.52
N GLY A 87 -21.91 2.69 30.06
CA GLY A 87 -21.38 2.05 31.28
C GLY A 87 -20.91 0.61 31.03
N THR A 88 -20.45 0.32 29.82
CA THR A 88 -19.98 -1.00 29.36
C THR A 88 -18.48 -0.99 29.13
N GLY A 89 -17.91 -2.15 28.81
CA GLY A 89 -16.52 -2.29 28.34
C GLY A 89 -15.42 -1.86 29.33
N ASN A 90 -15.77 -1.51 30.58
CA ASN A 90 -14.85 -0.93 31.56
C ASN A 90 -14.02 0.22 30.96
N ALA A 91 -14.70 1.23 30.40
CA ALA A 91 -14.07 2.37 29.72
C ALA A 91 -13.18 3.25 30.63
N GLY A 92 -13.24 3.06 31.95
CA GLY A 92 -12.51 3.84 32.95
C GLY A 92 -13.03 5.28 33.02
N ASP A 93 -12.15 6.22 33.37
CA ASP A 93 -12.46 7.65 33.49
C ASP A 93 -12.36 8.38 32.13
N TYR A 94 -12.65 7.68 31.02
CA TYR A 94 -12.53 8.25 29.68
C TYR A 94 -13.51 9.41 29.47
N ASN A 95 -13.01 10.53 28.96
CA ASN A 95 -13.79 11.73 28.68
C ASN A 95 -13.46 12.27 27.30
N TRP A 96 -14.40 12.08 26.37
CA TRP A 96 -14.29 12.49 24.98
C TRP A 96 -13.99 14.00 24.84
N SER A 97 -14.72 14.86 25.55
CA SER A 97 -14.61 16.33 25.46
C SER A 97 -13.27 16.91 25.90
N THR A 98 -12.42 16.09 26.53
CA THR A 98 -11.04 16.47 26.92
C THR A 98 -9.98 15.74 26.10
N THR A 99 -10.39 14.81 25.25
CA THR A 99 -9.50 13.97 24.42
C THR A 99 -9.52 14.45 22.97
N VAL A 100 -10.71 14.59 22.38
CA VAL A 100 -10.91 14.96 20.99
C VAL A 100 -11.24 16.45 20.90
N ALA A 101 -10.48 17.18 20.10
CA ALA A 101 -10.71 18.59 19.80
C ALA A 101 -11.61 18.76 18.57
N PHE A 102 -11.36 17.99 17.51
CA PHE A 102 -12.23 17.90 16.33
C PHE A 102 -12.33 16.44 15.88
N PRO A 103 -13.55 15.88 15.75
CA PRO A 103 -13.72 14.49 15.31
C PRO A 103 -13.45 14.32 13.82
N PHE A 104 -13.16 13.08 13.41
CA PHE A 104 -13.20 12.66 12.02
C PHE A 104 -14.50 13.10 11.34
N GLY A 105 -14.40 13.61 10.12
CA GLY A 105 -15.52 14.09 9.32
C GLY A 105 -15.92 15.54 9.56
N TYR A 106 -15.47 16.15 10.67
CA TYR A 106 -15.84 17.53 11.03
C TYR A 106 -15.41 18.54 9.95
N GLY A 107 -16.27 19.50 9.66
CA GLY A 107 -16.00 20.59 8.72
C GLY A 107 -17.01 21.71 8.85
N ASP A 108 -16.52 22.95 8.95
CA ASP A 108 -17.36 24.15 9.00
C ASP A 108 -17.55 24.77 7.60
N SER A 109 -18.58 25.59 7.49
CA SER A 109 -18.89 26.39 6.30
C SER A 109 -19.19 27.85 6.66
N TYR A 110 -19.25 28.74 5.67
CA TYR A 110 -19.74 30.12 5.86
C TYR A 110 -21.27 30.21 5.85
N THR A 111 -21.93 29.10 5.60
CA THR A 111 -23.38 28.95 5.67
C THR A 111 -23.73 27.78 6.58
N THR A 112 -25.01 27.54 6.82
CA THR A 112 -25.49 26.40 7.62
C THR A 112 -26.35 25.48 6.77
N PHE A 113 -26.34 24.20 7.09
CA PHE A 113 -27.14 23.18 6.40
C PHE A 113 -28.02 22.42 7.39
N GLU A 114 -29.16 21.93 6.91
CA GLU A 114 -30.07 21.09 7.67
C GLU A 114 -30.39 19.81 6.88
N TYR A 115 -30.45 18.71 7.61
CA TYR A 115 -30.76 17.37 7.10
C TYR A 115 -32.21 17.02 7.40
N SER A 116 -32.89 16.45 6.40
CA SER A 116 -34.29 16.03 6.50
C SER A 116 -34.58 14.88 5.54
N ASP A 117 -35.73 14.24 5.72
CA ASP A 117 -36.20 13.16 4.83
C ASP A 117 -35.19 12.00 4.68
N PHE A 118 -34.51 11.63 5.77
CA PHE A 118 -33.61 10.47 5.81
C PHE A 118 -34.40 9.18 5.63
N ASN A 119 -34.09 8.44 4.58
CA ASN A 119 -34.80 7.20 4.24
C ASN A 119 -33.81 6.17 3.72
N VAL A 120 -33.98 4.92 4.17
CA VAL A 120 -33.15 3.78 3.78
C VAL A 120 -34.05 2.71 3.18
N THR A 121 -33.68 2.22 2.00
CA THR A 121 -34.35 1.10 1.33
C THR A 121 -33.37 -0.04 1.10
N GLU A 122 -33.74 -1.24 1.52
CA GLU A 122 -32.93 -2.43 1.33
C GLU A 122 -33.24 -3.07 -0.04
N SER A 123 -32.18 -3.46 -0.74
CA SER A 123 -32.21 -4.30 -1.94
C SER A 123 -31.53 -5.65 -1.65
N ALA A 124 -31.33 -6.48 -2.67
CA ALA A 124 -30.75 -7.81 -2.47
C ALA A 124 -29.32 -7.71 -1.90
N ASP A 125 -28.53 -6.82 -2.47
CA ASP A 125 -27.09 -6.66 -2.33
C ASP A 125 -26.66 -5.32 -1.72
N ALA A 126 -27.55 -4.32 -1.65
CA ALA A 126 -27.21 -3.00 -1.12
C ALA A 126 -28.34 -2.33 -0.32
N PHE A 127 -27.98 -1.28 0.43
CA PHE A 127 -28.89 -0.30 1.00
C PHE A 127 -28.81 1.00 0.19
N ASN A 128 -29.96 1.53 -0.23
CA ASN A 128 -30.06 2.81 -0.91
C ASN A 128 -30.60 3.85 0.06
N VAL A 129 -29.79 4.86 0.35
CA VAL A 129 -30.06 5.92 1.30
C VAL A 129 -30.33 7.22 0.55
N THR A 130 -31.41 7.90 0.93
CA THR A 130 -31.74 9.24 0.44
C THR A 130 -31.80 10.21 1.60
N LEU A 131 -31.22 11.40 1.42
CA LEU A 131 -31.27 12.48 2.41
C LEU A 131 -31.45 13.82 1.71
N LYS A 132 -32.34 14.66 2.21
CA LYS A 132 -32.48 16.04 1.74
C LYS A 132 -31.62 16.97 2.57
N VAL A 133 -30.74 17.69 1.89
CA VAL A 133 -29.88 18.74 2.44
C VAL A 133 -30.45 20.09 2.02
N THR A 134 -30.58 21.03 2.96
CA THR A 134 -31.02 22.40 2.68
C THR A 134 -30.01 23.40 3.20
N ASN A 135 -29.57 24.34 2.36
CA ASN A 135 -28.80 25.48 2.83
C ASN A 135 -29.73 26.45 3.57
N THR A 136 -29.60 26.51 4.90
CA THR A 136 -30.44 27.34 5.78
C THR A 136 -29.84 28.71 6.09
N GLY A 137 -28.62 28.98 5.63
CA GLY A 137 -28.02 30.31 5.74
C GLY A 137 -28.70 31.32 4.82
N SER A 138 -28.32 32.59 4.99
CA SER A 138 -28.99 33.72 4.33
C SER A 138 -28.10 34.50 3.34
N THR A 139 -26.80 34.25 3.34
CA THR A 139 -25.82 35.07 2.60
C THR A 139 -25.03 34.25 1.58
N TYR A 140 -24.40 33.15 2.02
CA TYR A 140 -23.45 32.40 1.21
C TYR A 140 -24.11 31.17 0.57
N SER A 141 -23.72 30.90 -0.67
CA SER A 141 -23.94 29.58 -1.27
C SER A 141 -22.83 28.63 -0.81
N GLY A 142 -23.07 27.34 -0.71
CA GLY A 142 -22.06 26.39 -0.25
C GLY A 142 -22.36 24.96 -0.66
N LYS A 143 -21.41 24.07 -0.36
CA LYS A 143 -21.58 22.62 -0.50
C LYS A 143 -21.51 21.98 0.88
N GLU A 144 -22.21 20.87 1.05
CA GLU A 144 -22.21 20.08 2.28
C GLU A 144 -21.71 18.66 2.01
N THR A 145 -20.96 18.09 2.95
CA THR A 145 -20.58 16.67 2.95
C THR A 145 -21.59 15.88 3.78
N VAL A 146 -22.40 15.06 3.12
CA VAL A 146 -23.24 14.08 3.83
C VAL A 146 -22.42 12.82 4.07
N GLN A 147 -22.24 12.45 5.33
CA GLN A 147 -21.53 11.24 5.73
C GLN A 147 -22.52 10.23 6.29
N LEU A 148 -22.43 9.00 5.83
CA LEU A 148 -23.27 7.88 6.26
C LEU A 148 -22.40 6.88 7.01
N TYR A 149 -22.79 6.62 8.26
CA TYR A 149 -22.12 5.65 9.12
C TYR A 149 -23.03 4.48 9.40
N PHE A 150 -22.44 3.32 9.66
CA PHE A 150 -23.13 2.20 10.25
C PHE A 150 -22.49 1.76 11.56
N GLN A 151 -23.27 1.03 12.35
CA GLN A 151 -22.80 0.33 13.54
C GLN A 151 -23.20 -1.13 13.46
N SER A 152 -22.21 -2.01 13.63
CA SER A 152 -22.42 -3.44 13.81
C SER A 152 -22.83 -3.80 15.25
N PRO A 153 -23.63 -4.86 15.46
CA PRO A 153 -23.82 -5.41 16.79
C PRO A 153 -22.50 -5.96 17.35
N TYR A 154 -22.29 -5.82 18.67
CA TYR A 154 -21.17 -6.44 19.39
C TYR A 154 -21.71 -7.55 20.31
N THR A 155 -21.69 -8.78 19.79
CA THR A 155 -22.40 -9.93 20.33
C THR A 155 -21.53 -10.76 21.28
N ASP A 156 -22.10 -11.78 21.92
CA ASP A 156 -21.32 -12.74 22.71
C ASP A 156 -20.46 -13.66 21.82
N TYR A 157 -20.81 -13.83 20.54
CA TYR A 157 -19.97 -14.54 19.57
C TYR A 157 -18.68 -13.77 19.33
N ASP A 158 -18.76 -12.45 19.11
CA ASP A 158 -17.60 -11.59 18.90
C ASP A 158 -16.63 -11.66 20.08
N LYS A 159 -17.15 -11.51 21.31
CA LYS A 159 -16.34 -11.57 22.53
C LYS A 159 -15.67 -12.93 22.73
N ALA A 160 -16.39 -14.02 22.44
CA ALA A 160 -15.86 -15.37 22.58
C ALA A 160 -14.75 -15.67 21.58
N ASN A 161 -14.79 -15.03 20.41
CA ASN A 161 -13.85 -15.24 19.31
C ASN A 161 -12.85 -14.09 19.13
N GLY A 162 -12.85 -13.08 20.01
CA GLY A 162 -11.92 -11.96 19.96
C GLY A 162 -12.06 -11.07 18.72
N ILE A 163 -13.29 -10.95 18.19
CA ILE A 163 -13.61 -10.08 17.06
C ILE A 163 -13.96 -8.72 17.65
N GLU A 164 -13.28 -7.66 17.21
CA GLU A 164 -13.51 -6.31 17.70
C GLU A 164 -14.46 -5.54 16.76
N LYS A 165 -15.17 -4.52 17.26
CA LYS A 165 -16.17 -3.76 16.49
C LYS A 165 -16.15 -2.29 16.87
N ALA A 166 -16.14 -1.38 15.90
CA ALA A 166 -16.28 0.05 16.16
C ALA A 166 -17.74 0.45 16.44
N SER A 167 -17.95 1.56 17.15
CA SER A 167 -19.28 2.12 17.42
C SER A 167 -19.87 2.86 16.22
N ALA A 168 -19.04 3.30 15.29
CA ALA A 168 -19.43 3.87 14.01
C ALA A 168 -18.33 3.60 12.98
N GLU A 169 -18.73 3.31 11.75
CA GLU A 169 -17.84 3.10 10.61
C GLU A 169 -18.44 3.80 9.40
N LEU A 170 -17.65 4.63 8.71
CA LEU A 170 -18.08 5.30 7.49
C LEU A 170 -18.32 4.25 6.41
N CYS A 171 -19.51 4.25 5.81
CA CYS A 171 -19.88 3.31 4.74
C CYS A 171 -20.44 3.99 3.48
N GLY A 172 -20.46 5.31 3.46
CA GLY A 172 -20.84 6.08 2.30
C GLY A 172 -20.77 7.57 2.55
N PHE A 173 -20.62 8.35 1.48
CA PHE A 173 -20.71 9.80 1.55
C PHE A 173 -21.21 10.36 0.21
N ALA A 174 -21.75 11.58 0.27
CA ALA A 174 -22.08 12.37 -0.90
C ALA A 174 -21.69 13.83 -0.68
N LYS A 175 -21.32 14.51 -1.78
CA LYS A 175 -21.11 15.95 -1.79
C LYS A 175 -22.25 16.61 -2.55
N THR A 176 -22.90 17.60 -1.94
CA THR A 176 -23.92 18.37 -2.67
C THR A 176 -23.29 19.20 -3.81
N ASP A 177 -24.11 19.60 -4.75
CA ASP A 177 -23.86 20.76 -5.59
C ASP A 177 -23.78 22.04 -4.76
N ILE A 178 -23.44 23.16 -5.42
CA ILE A 178 -23.46 24.47 -4.77
C ILE A 178 -24.91 24.88 -4.53
N LEU A 179 -25.33 24.88 -3.27
CA LEU A 179 -26.67 25.29 -2.85
C LEU A 179 -26.70 26.77 -2.49
N ALA A 180 -27.55 27.54 -3.17
CA ALA A 180 -27.87 28.91 -2.78
C ALA A 180 -28.65 28.95 -1.46
N PRO A 181 -28.68 30.09 -0.72
CA PRO A 181 -29.55 30.26 0.44
C PRO A 181 -31.00 29.82 0.18
N GLY A 182 -31.50 28.89 0.99
CA GLY A 182 -32.84 28.31 0.89
C GLY A 182 -33.02 27.22 -0.18
N ALA A 183 -31.99 26.91 -0.97
CA ALA A 183 -32.02 25.80 -1.92
C ALA A 183 -31.79 24.46 -1.20
N SER A 184 -32.35 23.39 -1.78
CA SER A 184 -32.19 22.03 -1.29
C SER A 184 -31.77 21.09 -2.42
N GLU A 185 -31.09 20.01 -2.04
CA GLU A 185 -30.76 18.88 -2.88
C GLU A 185 -31.06 17.58 -2.13
N THR A 186 -31.52 16.56 -2.83
CA THR A 186 -31.62 15.20 -2.28
C THR A 186 -30.44 14.39 -2.79
N VAL A 187 -29.54 14.04 -1.88
CA VAL A 187 -28.41 13.16 -2.19
C VAL A 187 -28.84 11.70 -2.11
N ASN A 188 -28.18 10.85 -2.90
CA ASN A 188 -28.40 9.41 -2.94
C ASN A 188 -27.07 8.72 -2.66
N ILE A 189 -27.05 7.80 -1.70
CA ILE A 189 -25.86 7.05 -1.30
C ILE A 189 -26.23 5.57 -1.33
N THR A 190 -25.44 4.77 -2.05
CA THR A 190 -25.57 3.31 -2.07
C THR A 190 -24.50 2.72 -1.16
N VAL A 191 -24.91 1.82 -0.27
CA VAL A 191 -24.02 1.06 0.62
C VAL A 191 -24.16 -0.41 0.29
N ASP A 192 -23.11 -1.00 -0.26
CA ASP A 192 -23.12 -2.43 -0.54
C ASP A 192 -23.12 -3.24 0.75
N LYS A 193 -23.84 -4.36 0.76
CA LYS A 193 -23.93 -5.22 1.95
C LYS A 193 -22.57 -5.81 2.34
N SER A 194 -21.63 -5.86 1.41
CA SER A 194 -20.24 -6.24 1.65
C SER A 194 -19.55 -5.29 2.62
N GLU A 195 -19.91 -4.01 2.66
CA GLU A 195 -19.30 -3.02 3.58
C GLU A 195 -19.60 -3.32 5.06
N LEU A 196 -20.60 -4.14 5.37
CA LEU A 196 -20.96 -4.51 6.75
C LEU A 196 -20.19 -5.73 7.28
N ARG A 197 -19.36 -6.35 6.43
CA ARG A 197 -18.62 -7.56 6.80
C ARG A 197 -17.52 -7.24 7.81
N THR A 198 -17.27 -8.16 8.73
CA THR A 198 -16.09 -8.16 9.60
C THR A 198 -15.31 -9.44 9.39
N TYR A 199 -14.02 -9.47 9.69
CA TYR A 199 -13.19 -10.64 9.54
C TYR A 199 -13.04 -11.39 10.87
N ASP A 200 -13.55 -12.62 10.92
CA ASP A 200 -13.33 -13.52 12.06
C ASP A 200 -12.07 -14.36 11.82
N ALA A 201 -10.93 -13.91 12.35
CA ALA A 201 -9.65 -14.60 12.19
C ALA A 201 -9.49 -15.85 13.08
N ASN A 202 -10.40 -16.13 14.01
CA ASN A 202 -10.17 -17.10 15.08
C ASN A 202 -11.09 -18.33 14.99
N ASN A 203 -12.35 -18.15 14.61
CA ASN A 203 -13.31 -19.24 14.49
C ASN A 203 -13.73 -19.51 13.03
N ALA A 204 -14.41 -18.56 12.38
CA ALA A 204 -14.88 -18.75 11.01
C ALA A 204 -13.76 -18.68 9.96
N LYS A 205 -12.66 -17.96 10.25
CA LYS A 205 -11.50 -17.73 9.36
C LYS A 205 -11.89 -17.13 8.02
N THR A 206 -12.85 -16.22 8.05
CA THR A 206 -13.44 -15.61 6.86
C THR A 206 -14.26 -14.37 7.25
N TYR A 207 -14.80 -13.66 6.25
CA TYR A 207 -15.71 -12.54 6.49
C TYR A 207 -17.09 -13.02 6.95
N ILE A 208 -17.61 -12.39 8.01
CA ILE A 208 -18.93 -12.67 8.60
C ILE A 208 -19.81 -11.42 8.67
N VAL A 209 -21.11 -11.63 8.80
CA VAL A 209 -22.10 -10.62 9.19
C VAL A 209 -22.90 -11.15 10.38
N ASP A 210 -22.80 -10.49 11.52
CA ASP A 210 -23.40 -10.93 12.76
C ASP A 210 -24.94 -10.89 12.75
N ALA A 211 -25.56 -11.75 13.56
CA ALA A 211 -26.97 -11.58 13.89
C ALA A 211 -27.14 -10.37 14.80
N GLY A 212 -28.16 -9.55 14.55
CA GLY A 212 -28.51 -8.45 15.45
C GLY A 212 -28.93 -7.18 14.75
N ASP A 213 -29.06 -6.13 15.56
CA ASP A 213 -29.46 -4.80 15.10
C ASP A 213 -28.23 -4.03 14.62
N TYR A 214 -28.27 -3.63 13.35
CA TYR A 214 -27.39 -2.66 12.73
C TYR A 214 -28.08 -1.30 12.69
N TYR A 215 -27.33 -0.24 12.95
CA TYR A 215 -27.83 1.12 12.85
C TYR A 215 -27.11 1.85 11.71
N PHE A 216 -27.86 2.52 10.84
CA PHE A 216 -27.35 3.43 9.82
C PHE A 216 -27.72 4.85 10.21
N THR A 217 -26.81 5.80 10.08
CA THR A 217 -27.11 7.21 10.36
C THR A 217 -26.36 8.19 9.46
N ALA A 218 -27.06 9.23 9.03
CA ALA A 218 -26.43 10.38 8.41
C ALA A 218 -25.99 11.38 9.49
N ALA A 219 -24.74 11.83 9.42
CA ALA A 219 -24.16 12.77 10.39
C ALA A 219 -23.17 13.72 9.72
N THR A 220 -22.82 14.80 10.43
CA THR A 220 -21.80 15.77 10.00
C THR A 220 -20.38 15.31 10.32
N ASP A 221 -20.23 14.33 11.22
CA ASP A 221 -18.98 13.79 11.71
C ASP A 221 -19.25 12.50 12.50
N ALA A 222 -18.18 11.76 12.82
CA ALA A 222 -18.28 10.47 13.51
C ALA A 222 -18.86 10.58 14.94
N HIS A 223 -18.64 11.70 15.62
CA HIS A 223 -19.14 11.88 16.99
C HIS A 223 -20.66 12.07 17.01
N ASN A 224 -21.18 12.89 16.11
CA ASN A 224 -22.61 13.06 15.91
C ASN A 224 -23.27 11.76 15.41
N ALA A 225 -22.58 10.95 14.62
CA ALA A 225 -23.08 9.62 14.24
C ALA A 225 -23.31 8.74 15.48
N VAL A 226 -22.34 8.67 16.41
CA VAL A 226 -22.51 7.89 17.65
C VAL A 226 -23.60 8.47 18.54
N ASN A 227 -23.72 9.80 18.64
CA ASN A 227 -24.82 10.42 19.40
C ASN A 227 -26.19 10.07 18.81
N ASN A 228 -26.36 10.07 17.48
CA ASN A 228 -27.59 9.66 16.81
C ASN A 228 -27.95 8.20 17.12
N ILE A 229 -26.96 7.30 17.09
CA ILE A 229 -27.14 5.88 17.41
C ILE A 229 -27.49 5.67 18.88
N LEU A 230 -26.79 6.34 19.80
CA LEU A 230 -27.09 6.32 21.24
C LEU A 230 -28.52 6.81 21.52
N ALA A 231 -28.95 7.89 20.85
CA ALA A 231 -30.33 8.39 20.95
C ALA A 231 -31.35 7.36 20.44
N ALA A 232 -31.07 6.67 19.33
CA ALA A 232 -31.92 5.59 18.81
C ALA A 232 -32.00 4.39 19.77
N LYS A 233 -30.96 4.17 20.59
CA LYS A 233 -30.94 3.18 21.70
C LYS A 233 -31.60 3.70 22.99
N GLY A 234 -32.04 4.96 23.03
CA GLY A 234 -32.74 5.56 24.16
C GLY A 234 -31.85 6.27 25.19
N TYR A 235 -30.57 6.51 24.89
CA TYR A 235 -29.69 7.33 25.73
C TYR A 235 -29.90 8.82 25.43
N THR A 236 -29.78 9.64 26.45
CA THR A 236 -29.84 11.11 26.38
C THR A 236 -28.75 11.70 27.27
N VAL A 237 -28.46 12.99 27.10
CA VAL A 237 -27.56 13.71 28.02
C VAL A 237 -28.06 13.62 29.46
N GLU A 238 -29.37 13.77 29.66
CA GLU A 238 -29.99 13.73 30.99
C GLU A 238 -29.89 12.35 31.64
N ASN A 239 -30.24 11.27 30.94
CA ASN A 239 -30.30 9.94 31.55
C ASN A 239 -28.93 9.24 31.69
N THR A 240 -27.88 9.83 31.10
CA THR A 240 -26.50 9.39 31.23
C THR A 240 -25.70 10.21 32.24
N ASP A 241 -26.36 11.13 32.97
CA ASP A 241 -25.73 12.07 33.90
C ASP A 241 -24.63 12.93 33.22
N GLY A 242 -24.87 13.33 31.97
CA GLY A 242 -23.95 14.17 31.19
C GLY A 242 -22.73 13.44 30.63
N ARG A 243 -22.68 12.10 30.68
CA ARG A 243 -21.64 11.33 29.97
C ARG A 243 -21.79 11.42 28.47
N MET A 244 -23.03 11.40 27.96
CA MET A 244 -23.33 11.74 26.57
C MET A 244 -23.13 13.24 26.38
N THR A 245 -22.36 13.64 25.36
CA THR A 245 -21.90 15.02 25.14
C THR A 245 -22.99 15.93 24.56
N ALA A 246 -23.90 15.37 23.76
CA ALA A 246 -25.04 16.05 23.16
C ALA A 246 -26.16 15.05 22.84
N ASP A 247 -27.42 15.52 22.80
CA ASP A 247 -28.53 14.68 22.36
C ASP A 247 -28.44 14.44 20.84
N GLY A 248 -28.63 13.20 20.41
CA GLY A 248 -28.62 12.82 18.99
C GLY A 248 -29.98 12.96 18.31
N ASP A 249 -29.98 12.91 16.98
CA ASP A 249 -31.18 12.95 16.15
C ASP A 249 -31.61 11.54 15.71
N VAL A 250 -32.68 11.04 16.33
CA VAL A 250 -33.27 9.74 15.98
C VAL A 250 -33.87 9.75 14.56
N ALA A 251 -34.29 10.91 14.05
CA ALA A 251 -34.87 11.00 12.70
C ALA A 251 -33.82 10.76 11.59
N LEU A 252 -32.53 10.89 11.91
CA LEU A 252 -31.41 10.60 11.01
C LEU A 252 -30.85 9.19 11.21
N THR A 253 -31.57 8.30 11.92
CA THR A 253 -31.12 6.92 12.18
C THR A 253 -32.13 5.91 11.65
N TYR A 254 -31.63 4.86 11.01
CA TYR A 254 -32.40 3.71 10.54
C TYR A 254 -31.84 2.43 11.16
N LYS A 255 -32.72 1.53 11.60
CA LYS A 255 -32.33 0.25 12.18
C LYS A 255 -32.68 -0.89 11.24
N TRP A 256 -31.68 -1.68 10.89
CA TRP A 256 -31.81 -2.94 10.16
C TRP A 256 -31.51 -4.11 11.10
N THR A 257 -32.23 -5.23 10.99
CA THR A 257 -31.98 -6.40 11.85
C THR A 257 -31.59 -7.58 10.97
N ASN A 258 -30.34 -8.02 11.09
CA ASN A 258 -29.91 -9.28 10.50
C ASN A 258 -30.36 -10.45 11.38
N ALA A 259 -31.05 -11.42 10.79
CA ALA A 259 -31.73 -12.47 11.55
C ALA A 259 -30.77 -13.53 12.13
N ALA A 260 -29.65 -13.79 11.48
CA ALA A 260 -28.71 -14.85 11.85
C ALA A 260 -27.29 -14.49 11.43
N LEU A 261 -26.31 -15.06 12.14
CA LEU A 261 -24.90 -14.99 11.78
C LEU A 261 -24.72 -15.62 10.39
N ASP A 262 -24.14 -14.86 9.47
CA ASP A 262 -23.77 -15.31 8.15
C ASP A 262 -22.25 -15.37 8.04
N SER A 263 -21.72 -16.58 7.88
CA SER A 263 -20.29 -16.83 7.66
C SER A 263 -20.03 -17.46 6.28
N THR A 264 -20.95 -17.28 5.34
CA THR A 264 -20.94 -17.98 4.05
C THR A 264 -20.99 -17.05 2.86
N THR A 265 -21.77 -15.97 2.93
CA THR A 265 -21.97 -15.07 1.77
C THR A 265 -20.67 -14.44 1.29
N TYR A 266 -19.76 -14.08 2.21
CA TYR A 266 -18.48 -13.44 1.90
C TYR A 266 -17.28 -14.37 2.12
N ALA A 267 -17.51 -15.69 2.13
CA ALA A 267 -16.45 -16.68 2.30
C ALA A 267 -15.68 -16.99 1.01
N THR A 268 -16.03 -16.32 -0.10
CA THR A 268 -15.41 -16.47 -1.41
C THR A 268 -15.34 -15.10 -2.06
N SER A 269 -14.17 -14.73 -2.60
CA SER A 269 -13.99 -13.48 -3.33
C SER A 269 -14.74 -13.49 -4.66
N GLU A 270 -14.85 -12.33 -5.30
CA GLU A 270 -15.46 -12.21 -6.63
C GLU A 270 -14.72 -13.01 -7.71
N THR A 271 -13.42 -13.25 -7.52
CA THR A 271 -12.59 -14.09 -8.39
C THR A 271 -12.85 -15.59 -8.22
N GLY A 272 -13.67 -15.99 -7.24
CA GLY A 272 -13.94 -17.38 -6.90
C GLY A 272 -12.90 -18.00 -5.95
N THR A 273 -11.98 -17.19 -5.39
CA THR A 273 -11.00 -17.65 -4.41
C THR A 273 -11.63 -17.76 -3.03
N ALA A 274 -11.45 -18.90 -2.36
CA ALA A 274 -11.92 -19.05 -0.99
C ALA A 274 -11.18 -18.08 -0.06
N ILE A 275 -11.93 -17.28 0.70
CA ILE A 275 -11.37 -16.36 1.71
C ILE A 275 -11.02 -17.17 2.95
N THR A 276 -9.74 -17.22 3.27
CA THR A 276 -9.20 -17.91 4.45
C THR A 276 -8.11 -17.06 5.12
N ASN A 277 -7.67 -17.48 6.32
CA ASN A 277 -6.54 -16.81 6.96
C ASN A 277 -5.29 -16.87 6.09
N LEU A 278 -4.77 -15.71 5.73
CA LEU A 278 -3.52 -15.54 4.99
C LEU A 278 -2.42 -14.93 5.87
N PHE A 279 -2.78 -14.32 7.00
CA PHE A 279 -1.88 -13.40 7.71
C PHE A 279 -1.55 -13.80 9.15
N ASP A 280 -1.85 -15.04 9.55
CA ASP A 280 -1.55 -15.58 10.88
C ASP A 280 -0.04 -15.46 11.25
N GLU A 281 0.88 -15.50 10.26
CA GLU A 281 2.33 -15.36 10.50
C GLU A 281 2.78 -13.96 10.94
N ALA A 282 1.91 -12.96 10.91
CA ALA A 282 2.19 -11.63 11.49
C ALA A 282 1.47 -11.36 12.81
N ASP A 283 0.63 -12.28 13.29
CA ASP A 283 0.11 -12.25 14.65
C ASP A 283 1.13 -12.93 15.58
N PRO A 284 1.78 -12.22 16.52
CA PRO A 284 2.74 -12.83 17.44
C PRO A 284 2.18 -14.03 18.20
N ASN A 285 0.88 -14.04 18.48
CA ASN A 285 0.20 -15.11 19.22
C ASN A 285 -0.03 -16.38 18.37
N LYS A 286 0.17 -16.31 17.05
CA LYS A 286 -0.06 -17.43 16.10
C LYS A 286 1.16 -17.77 15.26
N SER A 287 2.06 -16.81 15.07
CA SER A 287 3.23 -16.88 14.20
C SER A 287 4.16 -18.05 14.58
N SER A 288 4.55 -18.83 13.58
CA SER A 288 5.55 -19.89 13.73
C SER A 288 6.94 -19.37 14.14
N SER A 289 7.22 -18.07 13.97
CA SER A 289 8.44 -17.42 14.45
C SER A 289 8.50 -17.27 15.98
N GLU A 290 7.37 -17.48 16.68
CA GLU A 290 7.22 -17.42 18.14
C GLU A 290 7.89 -16.19 18.81
N PRO A 291 7.66 -14.95 18.34
CA PRO A 291 8.35 -13.77 18.86
C PRO A 291 7.88 -13.37 20.28
N GLY A 292 6.77 -13.94 20.76
CA GLY A 292 6.16 -13.63 22.05
C GLY A 292 4.65 -13.43 21.93
N GLU A 293 4.02 -12.95 23.00
CA GLU A 293 2.58 -12.74 23.08
C GLU A 293 2.23 -11.25 23.07
N VAL A 294 1.06 -10.92 22.52
CA VAL A 294 0.50 -9.57 22.49
C VAL A 294 -0.93 -9.58 22.99
N THR A 295 -1.21 -8.77 23.99
CA THR A 295 -2.58 -8.41 24.37
C THR A 295 -3.11 -7.37 23.40
N TRP A 296 -4.02 -7.76 22.51
CA TRP A 296 -4.72 -6.83 21.62
C TRP A 296 -5.66 -5.91 22.41
N LEU A 297 -5.77 -4.65 21.98
CA LEU A 297 -6.73 -3.70 22.54
C LEU A 297 -8.15 -4.21 22.30
N SER A 298 -8.98 -4.27 23.34
CA SER A 298 -10.33 -4.81 23.25
C SER A 298 -11.36 -3.96 23.97
N ARG A 299 -12.50 -3.72 23.30
CA ARG A 299 -13.63 -2.99 23.89
C ARG A 299 -14.38 -3.79 24.95
N SER A 300 -14.18 -5.11 25.02
CA SER A 300 -14.71 -5.91 26.13
C SER A 300 -14.13 -5.50 27.48
N ASN A 301 -12.91 -4.97 27.51
CA ASN A 301 -12.29 -4.43 28.72
C ASN A 301 -11.17 -3.44 28.38
N TRP A 302 -11.52 -2.17 28.21
CA TRP A 302 -10.59 -1.11 27.83
C TRP A 302 -9.45 -0.97 28.84
N VAL A 303 -9.74 -0.79 30.13
CA VAL A 303 -8.70 -0.57 31.15
C VAL A 303 -7.71 -1.74 31.26
N ALA A 304 -8.17 -2.98 31.07
CA ALA A 304 -7.29 -4.15 31.19
C ALA A 304 -6.40 -4.37 29.95
N THR A 305 -6.83 -3.90 28.78
CA THR A 305 -6.14 -4.13 27.50
C THR A 305 -5.45 -2.88 26.94
N PHE A 306 -5.72 -1.70 27.50
CA PHE A 306 -5.09 -0.46 27.08
C PHE A 306 -3.57 -0.52 27.28
N PRO A 307 -2.77 -0.17 26.25
CA PRO A 307 -1.32 -0.20 26.36
C PRO A 307 -0.83 0.79 27.41
N THR A 308 0.10 0.35 28.25
CA THR A 308 0.74 1.20 29.29
C THR A 308 2.24 1.36 29.06
N GLN A 309 2.80 0.58 28.14
CA GLN A 309 4.20 0.59 27.70
C GLN A 309 4.28 -0.07 26.32
N PRO A 310 5.36 0.16 25.55
CA PRO A 310 5.59 -0.58 24.31
C PRO A 310 5.59 -2.10 24.56
N VAL A 311 5.06 -2.87 23.60
CA VAL A 311 5.11 -4.33 23.61
C VAL A 311 6.57 -4.78 23.55
N VAL A 312 6.90 -5.82 24.32
CA VAL A 312 8.23 -6.43 24.33
C VAL A 312 8.16 -7.83 23.73
N LEU A 313 8.71 -7.97 22.52
CA LEU A 313 8.92 -9.24 21.84
C LEU A 313 10.39 -9.65 21.91
N ASN A 314 10.68 -10.95 21.87
CA ASN A 314 12.04 -11.50 21.87
C ASN A 314 12.34 -12.23 20.56
N ALA A 315 13.58 -12.15 20.11
CA ALA A 315 14.05 -12.96 19.02
C ALA A 315 14.19 -14.43 19.44
N THR A 316 13.91 -15.32 18.49
CA THR A 316 14.13 -16.77 18.56
C THR A 316 15.05 -17.17 17.40
N GLN A 317 15.58 -18.40 17.41
CA GLN A 317 16.34 -18.90 16.27
C GLN A 317 15.46 -18.98 15.02
N THR A 318 14.23 -19.46 15.17
CA THR A 318 13.25 -19.55 14.07
C THR A 318 12.97 -18.18 13.45
N LEU A 319 12.76 -17.15 14.28
CA LEU A 319 12.59 -15.78 13.79
C LEU A 319 13.84 -15.31 13.03
N ALA A 320 15.03 -15.57 13.56
CA ALA A 320 16.28 -15.17 12.91
C ALA A 320 16.46 -15.86 11.55
N ASP A 321 16.07 -17.13 11.44
CA ASP A 321 16.08 -17.89 10.19
C ASP A 321 15.06 -17.32 9.18
N HIS A 322 13.86 -16.95 9.64
CA HIS A 322 12.85 -16.29 8.80
C HIS A 322 13.26 -14.89 8.34
N LEU A 323 14.09 -14.18 9.13
CA LEU A 323 14.61 -12.85 8.81
C LEU A 323 15.84 -12.88 7.89
N ALA A 324 16.34 -14.07 7.52
CA ALA A 324 17.48 -14.20 6.62
C ALA A 324 17.28 -13.39 5.33
N PHE A 325 18.36 -12.78 4.82
CA PHE A 325 18.28 -11.96 3.61
C PHE A 325 17.92 -12.76 2.36
N THR A 326 18.30 -14.04 2.31
CA THR A 326 17.96 -14.97 1.24
C THR A 326 17.56 -16.29 1.91
N ARG A 327 16.39 -16.83 1.55
CA ARG A 327 15.86 -18.08 2.09
C ARG A 327 15.86 -19.20 1.05
N TYR A 328 15.74 -18.86 -0.23
CA TYR A 328 15.87 -19.84 -1.30
C TYR A 328 17.25 -20.52 -1.27
N ASP A 329 17.24 -21.84 -1.13
CA ASP A 329 18.43 -22.67 -0.95
C ASP A 329 18.78 -23.51 -2.20
N GLY A 330 18.04 -23.34 -3.30
CA GLY A 330 18.22 -24.11 -4.52
C GLY A 330 17.54 -25.48 -4.53
N SER A 331 16.84 -25.87 -3.46
CA SER A 331 16.22 -27.22 -3.35
C SER A 331 15.13 -27.48 -4.40
N LYS A 332 14.54 -26.43 -4.97
CA LYS A 332 13.53 -26.53 -6.03
C LYS A 332 14.11 -26.44 -7.45
N ALA A 333 15.42 -26.27 -7.61
CA ALA A 333 16.02 -25.92 -8.91
C ALA A 333 15.62 -26.87 -10.06
N ASP A 334 15.52 -28.16 -9.77
CA ASP A 334 15.15 -29.21 -10.74
C ASP A 334 13.70 -29.73 -10.55
N SER A 335 12.85 -28.97 -9.86
CA SER A 335 11.45 -29.39 -9.55
C SER A 335 10.50 -29.26 -10.74
N VAL A 336 10.90 -28.53 -11.78
CA VAL A 336 10.16 -28.32 -13.04
C VAL A 336 11.11 -28.46 -14.23
N GLU A 337 10.55 -28.65 -15.43
CA GLU A 337 11.36 -28.64 -16.66
C GLU A 337 11.78 -27.21 -17.01
N MET A 338 13.01 -27.04 -17.52
CA MET A 338 13.51 -25.74 -17.96
C MET A 338 12.61 -25.20 -19.09
N PRO A 339 12.05 -23.99 -18.97
CA PRO A 339 11.18 -23.43 -20.00
C PRO A 339 11.95 -23.19 -21.30
N THR A 340 11.21 -23.18 -22.42
CA THR A 340 11.77 -22.81 -23.72
C THR A 340 12.11 -21.32 -23.74
N LEU A 341 13.34 -20.99 -24.17
CA LEU A 341 13.84 -19.62 -24.28
C LEU A 341 14.53 -19.41 -25.64
N GLY A 342 14.41 -18.20 -26.18
CA GLY A 342 15.07 -17.79 -27.42
C GLY A 342 14.54 -18.47 -28.69
N ALA A 343 13.31 -18.96 -28.69
CA ALA A 343 12.62 -19.42 -29.90
C ALA A 343 12.38 -18.25 -30.87
N ASP A 344 12.23 -18.54 -32.16
CA ASP A 344 11.80 -17.56 -33.17
C ASP A 344 10.39 -17.94 -33.63
N ASN A 345 9.39 -17.46 -32.90
CA ASN A 345 7.97 -17.73 -33.17
C ASN A 345 7.31 -16.62 -34.00
N GLY A 346 8.05 -15.58 -34.37
CA GLY A 346 7.59 -14.45 -35.18
C GLY A 346 6.53 -13.55 -34.52
N LEU A 347 6.28 -13.70 -33.22
CA LEU A 347 5.25 -12.97 -32.49
C LEU A 347 5.84 -11.70 -31.85
N ALA A 348 5.13 -10.58 -31.93
CA ALA A 348 5.56 -9.31 -31.36
C ALA A 348 4.58 -8.87 -30.27
N LEU A 349 5.03 -8.16 -29.24
CA LEU A 349 4.17 -7.74 -28.13
C LEU A 349 2.92 -6.98 -28.58
N VAL A 350 3.05 -6.16 -29.63
CA VAL A 350 1.93 -5.40 -30.22
C VAL A 350 0.77 -6.29 -30.70
N SER A 351 1.01 -7.57 -31.03
CA SER A 351 -0.09 -8.49 -31.38
C SER A 351 -0.88 -9.00 -30.17
N MET A 352 -0.41 -8.72 -28.95
CA MET A 352 -1.07 -9.11 -27.70
C MET A 352 -1.95 -8.01 -27.11
N ILE A 353 -2.08 -6.85 -27.79
CA ILE A 353 -2.98 -5.78 -27.34
C ILE A 353 -4.42 -6.33 -27.27
N GLY A 354 -5.03 -6.26 -26.08
CA GLY A 354 -6.39 -6.74 -25.84
C GLY A 354 -6.54 -8.26 -25.84
N ALA A 355 -5.45 -9.03 -25.87
CA ALA A 355 -5.50 -10.46 -25.60
C ALA A 355 -5.84 -10.70 -24.14
N ASP A 356 -6.69 -11.70 -23.87
CA ASP A 356 -7.00 -12.12 -22.50
C ASP A 356 -5.72 -12.57 -21.79
N TYR A 357 -5.66 -12.39 -20.46
CA TYR A 357 -4.49 -12.78 -19.66
C TYR A 357 -4.13 -14.27 -19.84
N ASP A 358 -5.13 -15.14 -19.96
CA ASP A 358 -4.93 -16.58 -20.13
C ASP A 358 -4.86 -17.03 -21.60
N ASP A 359 -4.68 -16.11 -22.56
CA ASP A 359 -4.53 -16.47 -23.98
C ASP A 359 -3.27 -17.31 -24.21
N PRO A 360 -3.35 -18.51 -24.82
CA PRO A 360 -2.20 -19.39 -25.01
C PRO A 360 -1.10 -18.81 -25.93
N GLN A 361 -1.37 -17.72 -26.67
CA GLN A 361 -0.34 -17.01 -27.42
C GLN A 361 0.66 -16.30 -26.52
N TRP A 362 0.34 -16.03 -25.25
CA TRP A 362 1.32 -15.52 -24.29
C TRP A 362 2.49 -16.48 -24.15
N ASP A 363 2.25 -17.80 -24.09
CA ASP A 363 3.33 -18.77 -24.03
C ASP A 363 4.21 -18.75 -25.27
N THR A 364 3.58 -18.62 -26.44
CA THR A 364 4.29 -18.52 -27.73
C THR A 364 5.15 -17.25 -27.78
N LEU A 365 4.67 -16.14 -27.21
CA LEU A 365 5.43 -14.89 -27.11
C LEU A 365 6.63 -15.06 -26.17
N LEU A 366 6.39 -15.60 -24.97
CA LEU A 366 7.36 -15.73 -23.90
C LEU A 366 8.49 -16.70 -24.26
N ASP A 367 8.23 -17.73 -25.07
CA ASP A 367 9.25 -18.66 -25.57
C ASP A 367 10.37 -17.98 -26.37
N GLN A 368 10.09 -16.79 -26.91
CA GLN A 368 11.05 -16.00 -27.68
C GLN A 368 12.00 -15.20 -26.78
N LEU A 369 11.66 -15.03 -25.50
CA LEU A 369 12.52 -14.30 -24.56
C LEU A 369 13.80 -15.08 -24.31
N THR A 370 14.92 -14.38 -24.32
CA THR A 370 16.19 -14.92 -23.83
C THR A 370 16.31 -14.71 -22.32
N PHE A 371 17.10 -15.55 -21.65
CA PHE A 371 17.40 -15.37 -20.22
C PHE A 371 17.89 -13.95 -19.90
N ASN A 372 18.81 -13.41 -20.72
CA ASN A 372 19.34 -12.07 -20.53
C ASN A 372 18.28 -10.96 -20.71
N GLU A 373 17.32 -11.12 -21.62
CA GLU A 373 16.22 -10.17 -21.78
C GLU A 373 15.29 -10.17 -20.56
N MET A 374 14.98 -11.35 -20.01
CA MET A 374 14.20 -11.47 -18.77
C MET A 374 14.94 -10.82 -17.60
N VAL A 375 16.20 -11.20 -17.36
CA VAL A 375 17.04 -10.65 -16.29
C VAL A 375 17.15 -9.13 -16.40
N ASN A 376 17.42 -8.60 -17.59
CA ASN A 376 17.55 -7.16 -17.79
C ASN A 376 16.23 -6.41 -17.52
N THR A 377 15.08 -6.99 -17.85
CA THR A 377 13.77 -6.36 -17.62
C THR A 377 13.38 -6.42 -16.14
N ILE A 378 13.56 -7.57 -15.50
CA ILE A 378 13.20 -7.81 -14.10
C ILE A 378 14.07 -6.99 -13.14
N THR A 379 15.36 -6.82 -13.44
CA THR A 379 16.32 -6.25 -12.46
C THR A 379 16.62 -4.76 -12.63
N LEU A 380 16.08 -4.10 -13.67
CA LEU A 380 16.34 -2.68 -13.98
C LEU A 380 15.05 -1.84 -14.08
N GLY A 381 14.19 -1.95 -13.06
CA GLY A 381 12.89 -1.29 -12.98
C GLY A 381 12.89 0.21 -12.72
N PHE A 382 14.05 0.82 -12.43
CA PHE A 382 14.11 2.22 -12.01
C PHE A 382 13.69 3.18 -13.13
N HIS A 383 12.51 3.79 -12.96
CA HIS A 383 11.83 4.68 -13.91
C HIS A 383 11.56 4.08 -15.30
N ASN A 384 11.51 2.74 -15.42
CA ASN A 384 11.19 2.06 -16.67
C ASN A 384 10.96 0.56 -16.55
N THR A 385 10.38 0.00 -17.61
CA THR A 385 10.59 -1.38 -18.04
C THR A 385 11.49 -1.41 -19.28
N ALA A 386 12.47 -2.33 -19.32
CA ALA A 386 13.47 -2.39 -20.39
C ALA A 386 12.88 -2.75 -21.76
N ALA A 387 13.54 -2.36 -22.85
CA ALA A 387 13.18 -2.80 -24.20
C ALA A 387 13.59 -4.27 -24.42
N ILE A 388 12.82 -5.00 -25.24
CA ILE A 388 13.09 -6.39 -25.61
C ILE A 388 13.00 -6.51 -27.14
N GLU A 389 14.12 -6.84 -27.77
CA GLU A 389 14.21 -6.85 -29.24
C GLU A 389 13.51 -8.07 -29.83
N SER A 390 13.65 -9.25 -29.20
CA SER A 390 13.06 -10.52 -29.67
C SER A 390 11.55 -10.46 -29.91
N ILE A 391 10.84 -9.66 -29.12
CA ILE A 391 9.38 -9.49 -29.21
C ILE A 391 8.96 -8.06 -29.57
N GLY A 392 9.90 -7.19 -29.94
CA GLY A 392 9.58 -5.81 -30.32
C GLY A 392 9.00 -4.94 -29.20
N LYS A 393 9.20 -5.28 -27.93
CA LYS A 393 8.76 -4.46 -26.78
C LYS A 393 9.61 -3.20 -26.66
N THR A 394 8.98 -2.04 -26.58
CA THR A 394 9.64 -0.77 -26.28
C THR A 394 10.01 -0.59 -24.82
N ARG A 395 11.00 0.28 -24.56
CA ARG A 395 11.25 0.77 -23.21
C ARG A 395 10.11 1.70 -22.79
N THR A 396 9.54 1.49 -21.61
CA THR A 396 8.57 2.44 -21.03
C THR A 396 9.29 3.57 -20.28
N LYS A 397 8.53 4.56 -19.82
CA LYS A 397 8.99 5.54 -18.84
C LYS A 397 8.00 5.55 -17.70
N ASP A 398 8.51 5.42 -16.49
CA ASP A 398 7.73 5.38 -15.26
C ASP A 398 8.31 6.41 -14.29
N GLU A 399 7.50 7.05 -13.44
CA GLU A 399 7.98 8.14 -12.59
C GLU A 399 7.10 8.41 -11.36
N ASN A 400 7.65 9.11 -10.38
CA ASN A 400 6.92 9.67 -9.24
C ASN A 400 5.89 10.74 -9.69
N GLY A 401 4.85 11.04 -8.93
CA GLY A 401 4.38 10.37 -7.72
C GLY A 401 2.97 10.85 -7.34
N PRO A 402 2.54 10.59 -6.10
CA PRO A 402 1.19 10.86 -5.56
C PRO A 402 0.56 12.21 -5.95
N GLN A 403 1.34 13.29 -5.97
CA GLN A 403 0.83 14.64 -6.23
C GLN A 403 0.97 15.08 -7.70
N GLY A 404 1.07 14.12 -8.61
CA GLY A 404 1.32 14.33 -10.04
C GLY A 404 2.77 14.04 -10.48
N LEU A 405 2.96 14.06 -11.80
CA LEU A 405 4.23 13.70 -12.43
C LEU A 405 5.36 14.66 -12.03
N THR A 406 6.36 14.14 -11.32
CA THR A 406 7.50 14.89 -10.80
C THR A 406 8.79 14.48 -11.51
N ALA A 407 9.56 15.44 -12.03
CA ALA A 407 10.80 15.13 -12.72
C ALA A 407 11.84 14.48 -11.78
N ALA A 408 12.52 13.43 -12.24
CA ALA A 408 13.59 12.76 -11.53
C ALA A 408 14.76 13.68 -11.11
N LEU A 409 15.50 13.25 -10.09
CA LEU A 409 16.78 13.84 -9.64
C LEU A 409 17.85 13.94 -10.75
N THR A 410 17.71 13.15 -11.81
CA THR A 410 18.63 13.09 -12.96
C THR A 410 18.17 13.93 -14.16
N GLY A 411 17.08 14.70 -14.02
CA GLY A 411 16.46 15.51 -15.06
C GLY A 411 15.24 14.82 -15.69
N GLY A 412 14.35 15.62 -16.29
CA GLY A 412 13.09 15.12 -16.84
C GLY A 412 12.08 16.26 -17.05
N ALA A 413 10.90 15.94 -17.54
CA ALA A 413 9.78 16.87 -17.58
C ALA A 413 8.90 16.64 -16.35
N SER A 414 8.51 17.71 -15.67
CA SER A 414 7.49 17.68 -14.62
C SER A 414 6.19 18.26 -15.19
N ALA A 415 5.06 17.85 -14.62
CA ALA A 415 3.76 18.40 -14.98
C ALA A 415 3.14 19.19 -13.80
N MET A 416 1.82 19.25 -13.75
CA MET A 416 1.12 19.96 -12.69
C MET A 416 1.38 19.28 -11.34
N CYS A 417 1.72 20.07 -10.32
CA CYS A 417 1.82 19.60 -8.94
C CYS A 417 0.49 19.88 -8.22
N TYR A 418 -0.24 18.82 -7.90
CA TYR A 418 -1.53 18.84 -7.22
C TYR A 418 -1.36 18.98 -5.70
N THR A 419 -2.46 19.03 -4.96
CA THR A 419 -2.41 19.07 -3.50
C THR A 419 -1.98 17.73 -2.91
N SER A 420 -1.69 17.68 -1.62
CA SER A 420 -1.46 16.44 -0.87
C SER A 420 -2.72 15.57 -0.82
N GLU A 421 -2.54 14.25 -0.74
CA GLU A 421 -3.63 13.27 -0.82
C GLU A 421 -4.60 13.39 0.37
N ASP A 422 -4.10 13.79 1.55
CA ASP A 422 -4.91 14.13 2.72
C ASP A 422 -5.93 15.25 2.43
N VAL A 423 -5.50 16.28 1.70
CA VAL A 423 -6.37 17.38 1.25
C VAL A 423 -7.30 16.92 0.13
N MET A 424 -6.87 15.99 -0.72
CA MET A 424 -7.74 15.38 -1.74
C MET A 424 -8.88 14.57 -1.10
N ALA A 425 -8.56 13.74 -0.11
CA ALA A 425 -9.55 12.97 0.64
C ALA A 425 -10.48 13.88 1.45
N ALA A 426 -9.96 14.95 2.03
CA ALA A 426 -10.76 15.96 2.75
C ALA A 426 -11.80 16.68 1.87
N THR A 427 -11.76 16.52 0.55
CA THR A 427 -12.84 17.00 -0.33
C THR A 427 -14.11 16.16 -0.21
N PHE A 428 -14.01 14.88 0.15
CA PHE A 428 -15.10 13.90 0.10
C PHE A 428 -15.85 13.97 -1.23
N ASN A 429 -15.12 14.10 -2.34
CA ASN A 429 -15.69 14.32 -3.67
C ASN A 429 -15.01 13.43 -4.71
N VAL A 430 -15.61 12.27 -4.95
CA VAL A 430 -15.15 11.23 -5.89
C VAL A 430 -15.03 11.78 -7.31
N ASP A 431 -16.00 12.57 -7.77
CA ASP A 431 -16.00 13.13 -9.13
C ASP A 431 -14.81 14.09 -9.34
N LEU A 432 -14.56 14.96 -8.35
CA LEU A 432 -13.44 15.90 -8.39
C LEU A 432 -12.10 15.15 -8.42
N ILE A 433 -11.95 14.10 -7.63
CA ILE A 433 -10.71 13.32 -7.59
C ILE A 433 -10.52 12.47 -8.84
N ASN A 434 -11.59 11.94 -9.44
CA ASN A 434 -11.52 11.32 -10.75
C ASN A 434 -11.03 12.31 -11.83
N ASP A 435 -11.52 13.55 -11.80
CA ASP A 435 -11.05 14.62 -12.70
C ASP A 435 -9.58 14.98 -12.46
N VAL A 436 -9.12 15.02 -11.21
CA VAL A 436 -7.69 15.19 -10.88
C VAL A 436 -6.88 14.03 -11.46
N GLY A 437 -7.30 12.78 -11.23
CA GLY A 437 -6.65 11.59 -11.78
C GLY A 437 -6.57 11.60 -13.31
N ARG A 438 -7.66 12.01 -13.99
CA ARG A 438 -7.68 12.21 -15.45
C ARG A 438 -6.65 13.23 -15.90
N CYS A 439 -6.51 14.35 -15.17
CA CYS A 439 -5.52 15.37 -15.51
C CYS A 439 -4.08 14.86 -15.31
N ILE A 440 -3.82 14.10 -14.24
CA ILE A 440 -2.54 13.41 -14.04
C ILE A 440 -2.25 12.44 -15.20
N GLY A 441 -3.25 11.66 -15.63
CA GLY A 441 -3.11 10.76 -16.76
C GLY A 441 -2.79 11.48 -18.09
N GLU A 442 -3.43 12.62 -18.35
CA GLU A 442 -3.14 13.46 -19.53
C GLU A 442 -1.72 14.06 -19.47
N ASP A 443 -1.29 14.50 -18.29
CA ASP A 443 0.07 14.99 -18.05
C ASP A 443 1.12 13.90 -18.35
N CYS A 444 0.88 12.67 -17.87
CA CYS A 444 1.73 11.51 -18.18
C CYS A 444 1.77 11.22 -19.68
N LEU A 445 0.63 11.21 -20.37
CA LEU A 445 0.55 11.02 -21.82
C LEU A 445 1.34 12.09 -22.58
N ALA A 446 1.15 13.37 -22.22
CA ALA A 446 1.81 14.49 -22.87
C ALA A 446 3.34 14.42 -22.73
N MET A 447 3.83 13.86 -21.62
CA MET A 447 5.26 13.71 -21.33
C MET A 447 5.83 12.35 -21.75
N GLY A 448 4.99 11.43 -22.22
CA GLY A 448 5.36 10.10 -22.71
C GLY A 448 5.70 9.10 -21.60
N TYR A 449 5.01 9.20 -20.45
CA TYR A 449 5.08 8.25 -19.34
C TYR A 449 3.93 7.25 -19.40
N SER A 450 4.24 5.99 -19.10
CA SER A 450 3.30 4.87 -19.09
C SER A 450 2.98 4.39 -17.69
N GLY A 451 3.89 4.61 -16.73
CA GLY A 451 3.70 4.27 -15.32
C GLY A 451 3.83 5.47 -14.38
N LEU A 452 3.03 5.46 -13.31
CA LEU A 452 3.12 6.43 -12.21
C LEU A 452 3.32 5.71 -10.87
N TYR A 453 4.35 6.09 -10.10
CA TYR A 453 4.61 5.60 -8.75
C TYR A 453 3.70 6.26 -7.72
N GLY A 454 2.45 5.85 -7.71
CA GLY A 454 1.38 6.28 -6.81
C GLY A 454 0.03 5.83 -7.37
N PRO A 455 -1.09 6.10 -6.68
CA PRO A 455 -1.20 6.88 -5.45
C PRO A 455 -0.59 6.24 -4.19
N GLY A 456 -0.46 7.04 -3.12
CA GLY A 456 -0.06 6.59 -1.79
C GLY A 456 -1.24 6.03 -0.99
N ILE A 457 -1.08 4.90 -0.30
CA ILE A 457 -2.24 4.16 0.25
C ILE A 457 -2.08 3.72 1.71
N ASN A 458 -1.01 4.12 2.39
CA ASN A 458 -0.82 3.72 3.79
C ASN A 458 -1.73 4.53 4.73
N MET A 459 -2.02 4.00 5.91
CA MET A 459 -2.99 4.58 6.82
C MET A 459 -2.35 5.67 7.68
N HIS A 460 -3.12 6.70 8.05
CA HIS A 460 -2.71 7.67 9.05
C HIS A 460 -2.76 7.07 10.47
N ARG A 461 -1.90 6.08 10.73
CA ARG A 461 -1.86 5.35 12.01
C ARG A 461 -1.64 6.29 13.20
N THR A 462 -0.74 7.26 13.01
CA THR A 462 -0.54 8.38 13.93
C THR A 462 -0.24 9.65 13.14
N ALA A 463 -0.44 10.81 13.77
CA ALA A 463 -0.08 12.12 13.20
C ALA A 463 1.44 12.34 13.03
N TYR A 464 2.29 11.41 13.48
CA TYR A 464 3.75 11.56 13.46
C TYR A 464 4.44 10.76 12.35
N SER A 465 3.69 10.04 11.52
CA SER A 465 4.26 9.43 10.33
C SER A 465 4.67 10.51 9.33
N GLY A 466 5.92 10.46 8.87
CA GLY A 466 6.52 11.51 8.05
C GLY A 466 5.94 11.63 6.63
N ARG A 467 5.09 10.69 6.22
CA ARG A 467 4.52 10.60 4.86
C ARG A 467 2.99 10.67 4.82
N ASN A 468 2.30 10.98 5.92
CA ASN A 468 0.85 11.17 5.88
C ASN A 468 0.39 12.16 4.81
N PHE A 469 1.18 13.19 4.49
CA PHE A 469 0.81 14.15 3.43
C PHE A 469 0.65 13.50 2.02
N GLU A 470 1.21 12.32 1.79
CA GLU A 470 1.05 11.59 0.52
C GLU A 470 0.26 10.30 0.73
N TYR A 471 -0.59 10.27 1.76
CA TYR A 471 -1.62 9.27 2.00
C TYR A 471 -2.97 9.98 2.24
N TYR A 472 -4.07 9.23 2.23
CA TYR A 472 -5.42 9.83 2.20
C TYR A 472 -6.03 10.11 3.58
N ALA A 473 -6.10 9.14 4.48
CA ALA A 473 -6.90 9.27 5.71
C ALA A 473 -6.54 8.23 6.79
N SER A 474 -7.10 8.41 7.99
CA SER A 474 -7.15 7.38 9.04
C SER A 474 -8.27 6.36 8.81
N ASP A 475 -9.28 6.70 8.01
CA ASP A 475 -10.39 5.83 7.69
C ASP A 475 -10.18 5.07 6.37
N PRO A 476 -10.21 3.73 6.37
CA PRO A 476 -9.93 2.93 5.19
C PRO A 476 -11.01 3.08 4.10
N PHE A 477 -12.26 3.33 4.46
CA PHE A 477 -13.36 3.47 3.50
C PHE A 477 -13.19 4.74 2.65
N VAL A 478 -13.02 5.91 3.27
CA VAL A 478 -12.80 7.15 2.50
C VAL A 478 -11.47 7.13 1.76
N ALA A 479 -10.40 6.60 2.37
CA ALA A 479 -9.10 6.46 1.72
C ALA A 479 -9.20 5.59 0.46
N GLY A 480 -9.79 4.40 0.57
CA GLY A 480 -9.98 3.48 -0.55
C GLY A 480 -10.90 4.03 -1.63
N THR A 481 -12.03 4.64 -1.24
CA THR A 481 -12.99 5.22 -2.20
C THR A 481 -12.38 6.36 -3.01
N ILE A 482 -11.62 7.25 -2.35
CA ILE A 482 -10.94 8.37 -3.02
C ILE A 482 -9.78 7.85 -3.88
N CYS A 483 -9.00 6.88 -3.40
CA CYS A 483 -7.94 6.25 -4.17
C CYS A 483 -8.47 5.58 -5.43
N ALA A 484 -9.55 4.80 -5.33
CA ALA A 484 -10.19 4.13 -6.46
C ALA A 484 -10.62 5.13 -7.54
N ALA A 485 -11.17 6.28 -7.14
CA ALA A 485 -11.54 7.36 -8.05
C ALA A 485 -10.33 7.94 -8.81
N GLU A 486 -9.23 8.20 -8.09
CA GLU A 486 -7.99 8.73 -8.66
C GLU A 486 -7.35 7.74 -9.64
N VAL A 487 -7.22 6.47 -9.22
CA VAL A 487 -6.71 5.36 -10.03
C VAL A 487 -7.51 5.25 -11.32
N ASN A 488 -8.85 5.20 -11.22
CA ASN A 488 -9.72 5.10 -12.39
C ASN A 488 -9.48 6.28 -13.35
N GLY A 489 -9.37 7.50 -12.81
CA GLY A 489 -9.08 8.70 -13.58
C GLY A 489 -7.74 8.61 -14.33
N ILE A 490 -6.67 8.22 -13.66
CA ILE A 490 -5.32 8.06 -14.24
C ILE A 490 -5.33 6.98 -15.34
N GLN A 491 -5.84 5.79 -15.02
CA GLN A 491 -5.82 4.64 -15.92
C GLN A 491 -6.77 4.81 -17.11
N SER A 492 -7.78 5.69 -17.04
CA SER A 492 -8.60 6.07 -18.21
C SER A 492 -7.78 6.66 -19.37
N LYS A 493 -6.52 7.03 -19.11
CA LYS A 493 -5.54 7.53 -20.09
C LYS A 493 -4.51 6.49 -20.51
N GLY A 494 -4.70 5.23 -20.11
CA GLY A 494 -3.79 4.12 -20.39
C GLY A 494 -2.47 4.18 -19.62
N VAL A 495 -2.38 5.00 -18.58
CA VAL A 495 -1.23 5.07 -17.65
C VAL A 495 -1.49 4.07 -16.54
N TYR A 496 -0.61 3.10 -16.32
CA TYR A 496 -0.73 2.20 -15.17
C TYR A 496 -0.21 2.87 -13.90
N VAL A 497 -0.92 2.65 -12.79
CA VAL A 497 -0.48 3.08 -11.46
C VAL A 497 0.36 1.99 -10.81
N TYR A 498 1.28 2.40 -9.92
CA TYR A 498 1.87 1.52 -8.92
C TYR A 498 1.41 2.00 -7.55
N LEU A 499 0.29 1.46 -7.06
CA LEU A 499 -0.22 1.76 -5.72
C LEU A 499 0.86 1.52 -4.68
N LYS A 500 1.09 2.44 -3.75
CA LYS A 500 2.21 2.32 -2.82
C LYS A 500 1.92 2.79 -1.40
N HIS A 501 2.47 2.19 -0.36
CA HIS A 501 3.34 1.01 -0.40
C HIS A 501 2.50 -0.14 0.11
N VAL A 502 2.39 -1.21 -0.68
CA VAL A 502 1.68 -2.43 -0.29
C VAL A 502 2.66 -3.29 0.52
N ALA A 503 2.58 -3.37 1.85
CA ALA A 503 1.62 -2.75 2.78
C ALA A 503 2.34 -2.39 4.10
N LEU A 504 1.62 -1.79 5.07
CA LEU A 504 2.10 -1.54 6.44
C LEU A 504 3.31 -0.60 6.57
N ASN A 505 3.45 0.36 5.66
CA ASN A 505 4.50 1.38 5.71
C ASN A 505 4.02 2.67 6.39
N ASP A 506 3.41 2.53 7.58
CA ASP A 506 2.76 3.62 8.32
C ASP A 506 3.75 4.36 9.27
N SER A 507 5.05 4.09 9.16
CA SER A 507 6.12 4.78 9.87
C SER A 507 7.42 4.79 9.07
N GLU A 508 8.06 5.95 9.02
CA GLU A 508 9.34 6.14 8.33
C GLU A 508 10.54 5.58 9.11
N SER A 509 10.38 5.40 10.42
CA SER A 509 11.46 4.95 11.30
C SER A 509 11.81 3.50 10.99
N SER A 510 13.07 3.24 10.67
CA SER A 510 13.59 1.89 10.38
C SER A 510 12.83 1.17 9.25
N ARG A 511 12.13 1.90 8.37
CA ARG A 511 11.24 1.34 7.33
C ARG A 511 11.91 0.29 6.44
N ARG A 512 13.24 0.36 6.28
CA ARG A 512 14.07 -0.62 5.58
C ARG A 512 14.26 -1.90 6.39
N GLY A 513 13.19 -2.68 6.48
CA GLY A 513 13.20 -4.04 7.03
C GLY A 513 12.69 -4.19 8.46
N VAL A 514 12.01 -3.18 9.01
CA VAL A 514 11.27 -3.33 10.28
C VAL A 514 10.22 -4.44 10.18
N ASN A 515 10.11 -5.26 11.22
CA ASN A 515 9.11 -6.30 11.38
C ASN A 515 7.79 -5.71 11.90
N THR A 516 6.74 -5.66 11.08
CA THR A 516 5.44 -5.16 11.51
C THR A 516 4.52 -6.31 11.92
N TRP A 517 4.10 -6.35 13.19
CA TRP A 517 3.23 -7.38 13.75
C TRP A 517 1.81 -6.83 13.97
N LEU A 518 0.80 -7.57 13.52
CA LEU A 518 -0.61 -7.22 13.59
C LEU A 518 -1.49 -8.48 13.48
N ASN A 519 -2.74 -8.39 13.95
CA ASN A 519 -3.71 -9.46 13.73
C ASN A 519 -4.38 -9.35 12.35
N GLU A 520 -4.95 -10.46 11.87
CA GLU A 520 -5.53 -10.53 10.54
C GLU A 520 -6.81 -9.69 10.36
N GLN A 521 -7.59 -9.50 11.43
CA GLN A 521 -8.75 -8.61 11.37
C GLN A 521 -8.32 -7.18 11.01
N ALA A 522 -7.35 -6.63 11.73
CA ALA A 522 -6.81 -5.29 11.46
C ALA A 522 -6.11 -5.22 10.10
N ALA A 523 -5.38 -6.26 9.70
CA ALA A 523 -4.77 -6.32 8.38
C ALA A 523 -5.81 -6.12 7.26
N ARG A 524 -6.92 -6.84 7.32
CA ARG A 524 -7.96 -6.84 6.30
C ARG A 524 -8.85 -5.60 6.36
N GLU A 525 -9.36 -5.27 7.54
CA GLU A 525 -10.35 -4.20 7.70
C GLU A 525 -9.75 -2.79 7.69
N ILE A 526 -8.45 -2.64 7.94
CA ILE A 526 -7.79 -1.32 8.02
C ILE A 526 -6.72 -1.18 6.94
N TYR A 527 -5.68 -2.00 6.99
CA TYR A 527 -4.43 -1.71 6.27
C TYR A 527 -4.38 -2.22 4.82
N LEU A 528 -5.25 -3.16 4.47
CA LEU A 528 -5.37 -3.69 3.11
C LEU A 528 -6.60 -3.18 2.37
N GLU A 529 -7.58 -2.61 3.07
CA GLU A 529 -8.85 -2.15 2.47
C GLU A 529 -8.65 -1.09 1.37
N VAL A 530 -7.67 -0.18 1.53
CA VAL A 530 -7.35 0.81 0.48
C VAL A 530 -6.82 0.12 -0.78
N ALA A 531 -6.01 -0.93 -0.63
CA ALA A 531 -5.52 -1.73 -1.76
C ALA A 531 -6.64 -2.57 -2.39
N ASP A 532 -7.54 -3.13 -1.57
CA ASP A 532 -8.75 -3.82 -2.03
C ASP A 532 -9.55 -2.89 -2.94
N LYS A 533 -10.09 -1.79 -2.42
CA LYS A 533 -10.91 -0.83 -3.18
C LYS A 533 -10.20 -0.27 -4.41
N ALA A 534 -8.91 0.05 -4.30
CA ALA A 534 -8.16 0.57 -5.45
C ALA A 534 -8.02 -0.47 -6.59
N ILE A 535 -7.93 -1.78 -6.26
CA ILE A 535 -7.84 -2.87 -7.24
C ILE A 535 -9.23 -3.27 -7.75
N THR A 536 -10.19 -3.50 -6.86
CA THR A 536 -11.53 -4.02 -7.19
C THR A 536 -12.43 -2.95 -7.79
N ASP A 537 -12.49 -1.76 -7.17
CA ASP A 537 -13.34 -0.65 -7.64
C ASP A 537 -12.60 0.26 -8.63
N GLY A 538 -11.34 0.59 -8.31
CA GLY A 538 -10.50 1.48 -9.12
C GLY A 538 -9.88 0.81 -10.36
N GLY A 539 -9.76 -0.52 -10.32
CA GLY A 539 -9.15 -1.32 -11.39
C GLY A 539 -7.63 -1.23 -11.44
N ALA A 540 -6.94 -0.86 -10.36
CA ALA A 540 -5.48 -0.70 -10.34
C ALA A 540 -4.75 -1.95 -10.89
N TRP A 541 -3.84 -1.74 -11.85
CA TRP A 541 -3.14 -2.87 -12.46
C TRP A 541 -1.93 -3.34 -11.67
N SER A 542 -1.17 -2.40 -11.09
CA SER A 542 0.15 -2.67 -10.53
C SER A 542 0.29 -2.08 -9.12
N VAL A 543 1.18 -2.67 -8.34
CA VAL A 543 1.50 -2.20 -6.98
C VAL A 543 3.00 -2.08 -6.78
N MET A 544 3.40 -1.23 -5.84
CA MET A 544 4.75 -1.12 -5.32
C MET A 544 4.81 -1.62 -3.88
N THR A 545 5.66 -2.61 -3.61
CA THR A 545 5.74 -3.24 -2.30
C THR A 545 6.52 -2.40 -1.30
N GLY A 546 6.15 -2.41 -0.03
CA GLY A 546 6.89 -1.71 1.04
C GLY A 546 8.31 -2.23 1.29
N PHE A 547 9.13 -1.37 1.89
CA PHE A 547 10.44 -1.75 2.44
C PHE A 547 10.33 -2.63 3.69
N ASN A 548 9.26 -2.45 4.46
CA ASN A 548 9.05 -3.13 5.73
C ASN A 548 8.72 -4.62 5.53
N ARG A 549 8.61 -5.32 6.65
CA ARG A 549 8.20 -6.72 6.71
C ARG A 549 6.80 -6.84 7.28
N TRP A 550 6.08 -7.84 6.79
CA TRP A 550 4.87 -8.40 7.34
C TRP A 550 5.26 -9.54 8.28
N GLY A 551 5.21 -9.31 9.59
CA GLY A 551 5.88 -10.16 10.56
C GLY A 551 7.38 -10.27 10.24
N ALA A 552 7.86 -11.48 9.97
CA ALA A 552 9.26 -11.74 9.58
C ALA A 552 9.52 -11.65 8.07
N TYR A 553 8.49 -11.54 7.23
CA TYR A 553 8.58 -11.67 5.78
C TYR A 553 8.63 -10.29 5.12
N TRP A 554 9.61 -10.01 4.26
CA TRP A 554 9.57 -8.76 3.48
C TRP A 554 8.31 -8.71 2.63
N CYS A 555 7.63 -7.56 2.55
CA CYS A 555 6.39 -7.42 1.78
C CYS A 555 6.55 -7.86 0.32
N GLY A 556 7.72 -7.62 -0.30
CA GLY A 556 8.01 -8.08 -1.66
C GLY A 556 8.43 -9.55 -1.79
N ALA A 557 8.49 -10.29 -0.70
CA ALA A 557 8.78 -11.74 -0.66
C ALA A 557 7.80 -12.51 0.23
N TYR A 558 6.56 -12.00 0.34
CA TYR A 558 5.48 -12.64 1.10
C TYR A 558 4.35 -13.09 0.17
N ASP A 559 4.33 -14.38 -0.12
CA ASP A 559 3.43 -15.03 -1.08
C ASP A 559 1.95 -14.90 -0.71
N ASN A 560 1.61 -14.99 0.58
CA ASN A 560 0.24 -14.78 1.05
C ASN A 560 -0.27 -13.36 0.73
N LEU A 561 0.60 -12.34 0.76
CA LEU A 561 0.24 -10.99 0.33
C LEU A 561 0.19 -10.89 -1.20
N LEU A 562 1.29 -11.22 -1.88
CA LEU A 562 1.44 -10.92 -3.31
C LEU A 562 0.62 -11.84 -4.21
N THR A 563 0.60 -13.15 -3.90
CA THR A 563 -0.09 -14.16 -4.69
C THR A 563 -1.44 -14.52 -4.09
N GLY A 564 -1.51 -14.76 -2.79
CA GLY A 564 -2.76 -15.12 -2.08
C GLY A 564 -3.79 -14.01 -2.14
N PHE A 565 -3.47 -12.84 -1.57
CA PHE A 565 -4.40 -11.72 -1.45
C PHE A 565 -4.53 -10.93 -2.76
N LEU A 566 -3.45 -10.31 -3.25
CA LEU A 566 -3.56 -9.40 -4.41
C LEU A 566 -4.00 -10.10 -5.69
N ARG A 567 -3.45 -11.28 -6.00
CA ARG A 567 -3.77 -12.01 -7.24
C ARG A 567 -4.93 -12.97 -7.07
N GLY A 568 -4.94 -13.73 -5.97
CA GLY A 568 -5.96 -14.73 -5.68
C GLY A 568 -7.28 -14.07 -5.30
N GLU A 569 -7.34 -13.38 -4.16
CA GLU A 569 -8.57 -12.78 -3.65
C GLU A 569 -9.03 -11.57 -4.49
N LEU A 570 -8.14 -10.62 -4.77
CA LEU A 570 -8.49 -9.37 -5.48
C LEU A 570 -8.40 -9.45 -7.02
N GLY A 571 -7.76 -10.48 -7.57
CA GLY A 571 -7.71 -10.69 -9.02
C GLY A 571 -6.73 -9.83 -9.80
N MET A 572 -5.78 -9.16 -9.14
CA MET A 572 -4.79 -8.29 -9.78
C MET A 572 -3.95 -9.03 -10.82
N ARG A 573 -3.85 -8.49 -12.04
CA ARG A 573 -3.13 -9.11 -13.17
C ARG A 573 -1.88 -8.37 -13.63
N GLY A 574 -1.72 -7.10 -13.28
CA GLY A 574 -0.52 -6.36 -13.67
C GLY A 574 0.70 -6.71 -12.82
N MET A 575 1.75 -5.92 -12.97
CA MET A 575 3.06 -6.20 -12.41
C MET A 575 3.23 -5.67 -10.98
N ILE A 576 4.07 -6.33 -10.19
CA ILE A 576 4.47 -5.90 -8.86
C ILE A 576 5.91 -5.38 -8.94
N ILE A 577 6.11 -4.10 -8.60
CA ILE A 577 7.43 -3.50 -8.47
C ILE A 577 7.86 -3.45 -7.01
N THR A 578 9.14 -3.61 -6.73
CA THR A 578 9.67 -3.34 -5.39
C THR A 578 9.71 -1.83 -5.12
N ASP A 579 9.73 -1.38 -3.85
CA ASP A 579 10.32 -0.06 -3.56
C ASP A 579 11.82 -0.07 -3.93
N TYR A 580 12.50 1.08 -3.87
CA TYR A 580 13.86 1.27 -4.34
C TYR A 580 14.86 0.28 -3.72
N SER A 581 15.15 -0.79 -4.45
CA SER A 581 15.87 -1.97 -3.98
C SER A 581 17.36 -1.93 -4.31
N GLY A 582 17.82 -0.93 -5.07
CA GLY A 582 19.20 -0.78 -5.56
C GLY A 582 20.28 -0.60 -4.48
N SER A 583 19.95 -0.72 -3.20
CA SER A 583 20.93 -0.77 -2.11
C SER A 583 20.54 -1.75 -0.98
N SER A 584 19.51 -2.57 -1.18
CA SER A 584 18.92 -3.40 -0.12
C SER A 584 19.25 -4.87 -0.35
N LYS A 585 19.80 -5.54 0.65
CA LYS A 585 20.23 -6.95 0.51
C LYS A 585 19.13 -7.97 0.77
N TYR A 586 18.18 -7.63 1.64
CA TYR A 586 17.08 -8.53 1.99
C TYR A 586 15.94 -8.53 0.97
N MET A 587 15.94 -7.57 0.03
CA MET A 587 14.98 -7.51 -1.06
C MET A 587 15.45 -8.47 -2.17
N ASP A 588 15.55 -9.75 -1.82
CA ASP A 588 16.22 -10.79 -2.59
C ASP A 588 15.43 -11.19 -3.84
N LEU A 589 16.15 -11.39 -4.94
CA LEU A 589 15.58 -11.70 -6.26
C LEU A 589 14.81 -13.03 -6.27
N ALA A 590 15.38 -14.11 -5.74
CA ALA A 590 14.76 -15.42 -5.81
C ALA A 590 13.54 -15.50 -4.89
N ASP A 591 13.69 -15.05 -3.65
CA ASP A 591 12.59 -15.05 -2.68
C ASP A 591 11.42 -14.17 -3.16
N GLY A 592 11.72 -13.03 -3.79
CA GLY A 592 10.70 -12.14 -4.35
C GLY A 592 9.98 -12.74 -5.56
N LEU A 593 10.71 -13.34 -6.51
CA LEU A 593 10.12 -13.98 -7.69
C LEU A 593 9.18 -15.11 -7.29
N ILE A 594 9.61 -15.95 -6.34
CA ILE A 594 8.80 -17.07 -5.80
C ILE A 594 7.51 -16.55 -5.16
N ALA A 595 7.56 -15.42 -4.47
CA ALA A 595 6.39 -14.84 -3.83
C ALA A 595 5.44 -14.14 -4.81
N GLY A 596 5.94 -13.69 -5.96
CA GLY A 596 5.18 -13.01 -7.01
C GLY A 596 5.56 -11.55 -7.26
N SER A 597 6.70 -11.07 -6.75
CA SER A 597 7.30 -9.80 -7.20
C SER A 597 7.84 -9.95 -8.61
N ASP A 598 7.61 -8.95 -9.46
CA ASP A 598 7.89 -9.06 -10.89
C ASP A 598 9.09 -8.23 -11.35
N ILE A 599 9.31 -7.07 -10.74
CA ILE A 599 10.34 -6.12 -11.17
C ILE A 599 10.98 -5.39 -9.98
N TRP A 600 12.30 -5.27 -10.00
CA TRP A 600 13.09 -4.59 -8.97
C TRP A 600 13.36 -3.15 -9.36
N ASP A 601 12.90 -2.22 -8.51
CA ASP A 601 13.19 -0.80 -8.64
C ASP A 601 14.66 -0.51 -8.31
N SER A 602 15.55 -0.79 -9.27
CA SER A 602 16.99 -0.61 -9.13
C SER A 602 17.60 0.05 -10.37
N PRO A 603 18.37 1.14 -10.21
CA PRO A 603 19.18 1.70 -11.29
C PRO A 603 20.51 0.96 -11.46
N ASP A 604 20.91 0.20 -10.44
CA ASP A 604 22.19 -0.47 -10.38
C ASP A 604 22.03 -1.93 -10.80
N PRO A 605 22.57 -2.32 -11.98
CA PRO A 605 22.56 -3.71 -12.39
C PRO A 605 23.40 -4.60 -11.43
N THR A 606 24.29 -4.05 -10.62
CA THR A 606 25.26 -4.88 -9.93
C THR A 606 24.71 -5.66 -8.74
N ILE A 607 23.57 -5.28 -8.16
CA ILE A 607 23.00 -6.04 -7.04
C ILE A 607 22.19 -7.21 -7.59
N HIS A 608 21.03 -6.93 -8.20
CA HIS A 608 20.11 -7.98 -8.63
C HIS A 608 20.55 -8.61 -9.95
N THR A 609 21.04 -7.83 -10.93
CA THR A 609 21.52 -8.38 -12.21
C THR A 609 22.81 -9.18 -12.07
N THR A 610 23.67 -8.94 -11.07
CA THR A 610 24.84 -9.82 -10.83
C THR A 610 24.45 -11.13 -10.13
N LEU A 611 23.37 -11.13 -9.34
CA LEU A 611 22.86 -12.33 -8.71
C LEU A 611 22.11 -13.21 -9.70
N ALA A 612 21.34 -12.61 -10.62
CA ALA A 612 20.49 -13.33 -11.56
C ALA A 612 21.19 -14.44 -12.37
N PRO A 613 22.42 -14.26 -12.93
CA PRO A 613 23.14 -15.30 -13.66
C PRO A 613 23.40 -16.60 -12.87
N LYS A 614 23.36 -16.56 -11.52
CA LYS A 614 23.47 -17.77 -10.71
C LYS A 614 22.32 -18.75 -10.94
N TYR A 615 21.19 -18.25 -11.39
CA TYR A 615 19.96 -19.01 -11.61
C TYR A 615 19.74 -19.41 -13.08
N GLU A 616 20.71 -19.16 -13.99
CA GLU A 616 20.56 -19.51 -15.41
C GLU A 616 20.28 -21.01 -15.65
N ASN A 617 20.75 -21.87 -14.74
CA ASN A 617 20.52 -23.31 -14.78
C ASN A 617 19.53 -23.80 -13.71
N ASP A 618 18.80 -22.90 -13.06
CA ASP A 618 17.78 -23.21 -12.08
C ASP A 618 16.41 -23.15 -12.77
N ALA A 619 15.87 -24.31 -13.17
CA ALA A 619 14.65 -24.37 -13.98
C ALA A 619 13.44 -23.74 -13.27
N TYR A 620 13.40 -23.85 -11.94
CA TYR A 620 12.34 -23.27 -11.12
C TYR A 620 12.40 -21.74 -11.13
N ILE A 621 13.54 -21.14 -10.80
CA ILE A 621 13.67 -19.67 -10.81
C ILE A 621 13.50 -19.09 -12.22
N VAL A 622 13.98 -19.78 -13.27
CA VAL A 622 13.75 -19.34 -14.66
C VAL A 622 12.27 -19.40 -15.02
N THR A 623 11.51 -20.37 -14.49
CA THR A 623 10.05 -20.42 -14.64
C THR A 623 9.38 -19.25 -13.92
N GLU A 624 9.78 -18.93 -12.69
CA GLU A 624 9.24 -17.75 -11.98
C GLU A 624 9.58 -16.44 -12.71
N MET A 625 10.79 -16.30 -13.28
CA MET A 625 11.14 -15.16 -14.14
C MET A 625 10.22 -15.05 -15.35
N ARG A 626 9.90 -16.19 -16.00
CA ARG A 626 8.98 -16.23 -17.13
C ARG A 626 7.56 -15.81 -16.72
N GLU A 627 7.09 -16.27 -15.58
CA GLU A 627 5.80 -15.87 -15.01
C GLU A 627 5.75 -14.38 -14.69
N SER A 628 6.84 -13.79 -14.19
CA SER A 628 6.94 -12.34 -13.99
C SER A 628 6.95 -11.57 -15.30
N MET A 629 7.64 -12.08 -16.32
CA MET A 629 7.62 -11.50 -17.65
C MET A 629 6.21 -11.48 -18.24
N HIS A 630 5.39 -12.50 -18.02
CA HIS A 630 4.00 -12.49 -18.47
C HIS A 630 3.24 -11.26 -17.93
N LYS A 631 3.30 -11.02 -16.62
CA LYS A 631 2.61 -9.89 -15.96
C LYS A 631 3.14 -8.53 -16.43
N ILE A 632 4.47 -8.40 -16.58
CA ILE A 632 5.10 -7.19 -17.11
C ILE A 632 4.60 -6.92 -18.53
N LEU A 633 4.62 -7.93 -19.41
CA LEU A 633 4.24 -7.78 -20.80
C LEU A 633 2.73 -7.54 -20.95
N TYR A 634 1.89 -8.21 -20.16
CA TYR A 634 0.45 -7.98 -20.13
C TYR A 634 0.12 -6.53 -19.76
N THR A 635 0.76 -6.01 -18.71
CA THR A 635 0.58 -4.60 -18.30
C THR A 635 0.99 -3.65 -19.42
N VAL A 636 2.17 -3.85 -20.02
CA VAL A 636 2.69 -2.97 -21.07
C VAL A 636 1.82 -3.04 -22.33
N ALA A 637 1.39 -4.24 -22.74
CA ALA A 637 0.54 -4.44 -23.92
C ALA A 637 -0.80 -3.72 -23.82
N ASN A 638 -1.35 -3.59 -22.61
CA ASN A 638 -2.63 -2.93 -22.36
C ASN A 638 -2.51 -1.44 -22.01
N SER A 639 -1.29 -0.89 -22.00
CA SER A 639 -1.02 0.50 -21.62
C SER A 639 -0.85 1.43 -22.83
N ASN A 640 -0.75 2.73 -22.53
CA ASN A 640 -0.42 3.77 -23.51
C ASN A 640 0.95 3.57 -24.17
N ALA A 641 1.82 2.69 -23.64
CA ALA A 641 3.13 2.39 -24.21
C ALA A 641 3.03 1.84 -25.64
N MET A 642 1.90 1.17 -25.95
CA MET A 642 1.63 0.60 -27.27
C MET A 642 0.90 1.56 -28.21
N ASN A 643 0.57 2.78 -27.78
CA ASN A 643 -0.11 3.76 -28.63
C ASN A 643 0.71 4.04 -29.90
N GLY A 644 0.06 3.92 -31.05
CA GLY A 644 0.67 4.17 -32.36
C GLY A 644 1.48 3.00 -32.93
N TRP A 645 1.59 1.87 -32.23
CA TRP A 645 2.21 0.65 -32.76
C TRP A 645 1.21 -0.17 -33.57
N SER A 646 1.66 -0.71 -34.69
CA SER A 646 0.94 -1.67 -35.51
C SER A 646 1.62 -3.03 -35.49
N SER A 647 0.88 -4.09 -35.83
CA SER A 647 1.45 -5.44 -35.96
C SER A 647 2.53 -5.58 -37.04
N ALA A 648 2.69 -4.58 -37.92
CA ALA A 648 3.75 -4.51 -38.91
C ALA A 648 5.04 -3.85 -38.36
N ASP A 649 4.96 -3.11 -37.26
CA ASP A 649 6.11 -2.43 -36.69
C ASP A 649 7.04 -3.42 -36.00
N ARG A 650 8.35 -3.17 -36.09
CA ARG A 650 9.40 -3.97 -35.43
C ARG A 650 10.39 -3.03 -34.77
N LEU A 651 10.76 -3.33 -33.54
CA LEU A 651 11.84 -2.62 -32.86
C LEU A 651 13.17 -3.08 -33.46
N LYS A 652 14.06 -2.13 -33.74
CA LYS A 652 15.45 -2.41 -34.07
C LYS A 652 16.35 -1.60 -33.16
N VAL A 653 17.11 -2.26 -32.30
CA VAL A 653 18.01 -1.57 -31.39
C VAL A 653 19.30 -1.21 -32.13
N ILE A 654 19.54 0.08 -32.33
CA ILE A 654 20.73 0.58 -33.04
C ILE A 654 21.75 1.05 -32.01
N THR A 655 22.93 0.44 -31.98
CA THR A 655 24.07 0.99 -31.24
C THR A 655 24.68 2.15 -32.04
N PRO A 656 24.70 3.39 -31.50
CA PRO A 656 25.29 4.51 -32.21
C PRO A 656 26.81 4.34 -32.40
N TRP A 657 27.34 4.83 -33.52
CA TRP A 657 28.77 4.69 -33.86
C TRP A 657 29.73 5.19 -32.77
N TRP A 658 29.33 6.25 -32.05
CA TRP A 658 30.16 6.83 -30.99
C TRP A 658 30.30 5.89 -29.80
N LYS A 659 29.27 5.08 -29.51
CA LYS A 659 29.32 4.09 -28.42
C LYS A 659 30.27 2.95 -28.78
N THR A 660 30.24 2.51 -30.04
CA THR A 660 31.24 1.57 -30.59
C THR A 660 32.66 2.16 -30.53
N ALA A 661 32.83 3.45 -30.83
CA ALA A 661 34.12 4.11 -30.71
C ALA A 661 34.63 4.15 -29.26
N LEU A 662 33.74 4.37 -28.28
CA LEU A 662 34.07 4.31 -26.86
C LEU A 662 34.50 2.89 -26.45
N TYR A 663 33.77 1.85 -26.84
CA TYR A 663 34.17 0.46 -26.57
C TYR A 663 35.55 0.11 -27.15
N ALA A 664 35.83 0.59 -28.37
CA ALA A 664 37.14 0.42 -28.97
C ALA A 664 38.23 1.14 -28.16
N LEU A 665 37.97 2.37 -27.72
CA LEU A 665 38.89 3.13 -26.87
C LEU A 665 39.14 2.42 -25.53
N ASP A 666 38.09 1.97 -24.84
CA ASP A 666 38.20 1.25 -23.58
C ASP A 666 39.00 -0.05 -23.74
N THR A 667 38.77 -0.79 -24.81
CA THR A 667 39.55 -2.00 -25.13
C THR A 667 41.02 -1.66 -25.33
N VAL A 668 41.35 -0.59 -26.05
CA VAL A 668 42.72 -0.12 -26.23
C VAL A 668 43.36 0.25 -24.89
N LEU A 669 42.65 1.01 -24.05
CA LEU A 669 43.12 1.40 -22.72
C LEU A 669 43.32 0.19 -21.79
N ALA A 670 42.43 -0.80 -21.82
CA ALA A 670 42.55 -2.04 -21.07
C ALA A 670 43.80 -2.84 -21.50
N VAL A 671 44.01 -2.99 -22.80
CA VAL A 671 45.22 -3.65 -23.35
C VAL A 671 46.48 -2.90 -22.94
N LEU A 672 46.51 -1.56 -23.06
CA LEU A 672 47.64 -0.74 -22.62
C LEU A 672 47.91 -0.89 -21.12
N THR A 673 46.86 -0.96 -20.30
CA THR A 673 46.97 -1.17 -18.86
C THR A 673 47.61 -2.52 -18.54
N VAL A 674 47.14 -3.60 -19.19
CA VAL A 674 47.74 -4.94 -19.05
C VAL A 674 49.20 -4.95 -19.49
N LEU A 675 49.55 -4.27 -20.59
CA LEU A 675 50.94 -4.14 -21.06
C LEU A 675 51.82 -3.36 -20.07
N CYS A 676 51.30 -2.30 -19.46
CA CYS A 676 51.98 -1.55 -18.41
C CYS A 676 52.23 -2.40 -17.17
N ILE A 677 51.22 -3.17 -16.71
CA ILE A 677 51.35 -4.11 -15.59
C ILE A 677 52.40 -5.18 -15.92
N TRP A 678 52.35 -5.77 -17.11
CA TRP A 678 53.33 -6.75 -17.56
C TRP A 678 54.75 -6.18 -17.57
N ARG A 679 54.94 -4.98 -18.12
CA ARG A 679 56.23 -4.25 -18.11
C ARG A 679 56.73 -4.01 -16.69
N LEU A 680 55.86 -3.62 -15.77
CA LEU A 680 56.19 -3.42 -14.36
C LEU A 680 56.64 -4.72 -13.70
N VAL A 681 55.93 -5.82 -13.91
CA VAL A 681 56.31 -7.16 -13.41
C VAL A 681 57.67 -7.59 -13.94
N VAL A 682 57.93 -7.40 -15.25
CA VAL A 682 59.23 -7.70 -15.86
C VAL A 682 60.35 -6.84 -15.26
N ALA A 683 60.11 -5.55 -15.04
CA ALA A 683 61.07 -4.64 -14.42
C ALA A 683 61.40 -5.03 -12.97
N ILE A 684 60.38 -5.41 -12.17
CA ILE A 684 60.56 -5.90 -10.80
C ILE A 684 61.36 -7.20 -10.79
N LYS A 685 61.06 -8.15 -11.69
CA LYS A 685 61.80 -9.40 -11.81
C LYS A 685 63.27 -9.14 -12.15
N ARG A 686 63.55 -8.29 -13.15
CA ARG A 686 64.92 -7.87 -13.51
C ARG A 686 65.66 -7.20 -12.35
N LYS A 687 64.99 -6.32 -11.60
CA LYS A 687 65.58 -5.68 -10.43
C LYS A 687 66.00 -6.73 -9.39
N LYS A 688 65.14 -7.70 -9.07
CA LYS A 688 65.45 -8.80 -8.16
C LYS A 688 66.62 -9.67 -8.63
N THR A 689 66.72 -9.97 -9.93
CA THR A 689 67.84 -10.74 -10.48
C THR A 689 69.15 -9.96 -10.32
N TRP A 690 69.13 -8.67 -10.62
CA TRP A 690 70.29 -7.79 -10.47
C TRP A 690 70.74 -7.63 -9.01
N THR A 691 69.82 -7.47 -8.05
CA THR A 691 70.18 -7.44 -6.62
C THR A 691 70.74 -8.78 -6.14
N ALA A 692 70.23 -9.92 -6.64
CA ALA A 692 70.75 -11.23 -6.29
C ALA A 692 72.16 -11.47 -6.86
N GLU A 693 72.42 -11.04 -8.11
CA GLU A 693 73.76 -11.08 -8.72
C GLU A 693 74.75 -10.18 -7.97
N GLN A 694 74.33 -8.98 -7.56
CA GLN A 694 75.16 -8.09 -6.75
C GLN A 694 75.49 -8.71 -5.38
N ALA A 695 74.50 -9.29 -4.68
CA ALA A 695 74.72 -9.96 -3.41
C ALA A 695 75.67 -11.17 -3.53
N ALA A 696 75.54 -11.96 -4.60
CA ALA A 696 76.43 -13.10 -4.88
C ALA A 696 77.87 -12.64 -5.19
N ASN A 697 78.02 -11.55 -5.95
CA ASN A 697 79.33 -10.97 -6.23
C ASN A 697 79.99 -10.38 -4.96
N THR A 698 79.23 -9.78 -4.05
CA THR A 698 79.73 -9.30 -2.76
C THR A 698 80.13 -10.45 -1.83
N ALA A 699 79.37 -11.55 -1.79
CA ALA A 699 79.69 -12.74 -1.00
C ALA A 699 80.97 -13.44 -1.50
N ASN A 700 81.17 -13.52 -2.83
CA ASN A 700 82.40 -14.07 -3.41
C ASN A 700 83.63 -13.20 -3.11
N ALA A 701 83.48 -11.87 -3.06
CA ALA A 701 84.56 -10.96 -2.69
C ALA A 701 84.97 -11.08 -1.20
N GLN A 702 84.03 -11.41 -0.31
CA GLN A 702 84.30 -11.63 1.11
C GLN A 702 84.96 -12.98 1.43
N ASN A 703 84.76 -14.02 0.60
CA ASN A 703 85.44 -15.31 0.74
C ASN A 703 86.88 -15.34 0.15
N GLN A 704 87.34 -14.24 -0.46
CA GLN A 704 88.70 -14.09 -1.01
C GLN A 704 89.60 -13.16 -0.17
N GLN A 705 89.13 -12.69 0.98
CA GLN A 705 89.93 -12.08 2.06
C GLN A 705 90.10 -13.09 3.19
#